data_AF-A0A7S0Q6V4-F1
#
_entry.id   AF-A0A7S0Q6V4-F1
#
_cell.length_a   1.000
_cell.length_b   1.000
_cell.length_c   1.000
_cell.angle_alpha   90.00
_cell.angle_beta   90.00
_cell.angle_gamma   90.00
#
_symmetry.space_group_name_H-M   'P 1'
#
loop_
_entity.id
_entity.type
_entity.pdbx_description
1 polymer ?
#
loop_
_entity_poly.entity_id
_entity_poly.type
_entity_poly.pdbx_seq_one_letter_code
_entity_poly.pdbx_strand_id
1 'polypeptide(L)'
;MSSATLCIALAASSTWLGPLTPLRTGAPRPAVRPRFAAPEVHMSAYSQAGVHHGFMENGPLALVEERDACGVGFIADMKGRRTHDTVKRAIHALSCMEHRGGCGGDGVSGDGAGIMAAVPWELFESEGFLKDKPQDSCGMAQVFLPQQEEAAAKAQQLLEAQVSMKGFEFLGWRDPPQNKVVLGPMALAALPTIRQAFIHHPTLRGDELEAALYALRRSTQADILSEEGAVKDETYFASLSSRTVIYKGMVMSAILGAFYEDLTNPLFKSNFAIYHRRFSTNTVPKWPLAQPMRLLAHNGEINTLTGNVNWQRAFDIRRNRRDPLCSNTKSDSANLDAVFENAVRGTGKSAAQALSVLVPEAYRDQPAYETHPEIVAMYEYYAGLQEPWDGPALLIFCDGKQLGATLDRNGLRPARFLQTKDGLIGFMSETGVIEVDDEDVVSKGRLGPGNMITLDLETGDFKQNLGVKLDLASKAPYAEWLKERRTVVEARPFDAEMAGEVPGNVIQQLTAFGWSLEDLEMQVGDMSNAGKETLFSLGEDTPLAVLSQKPHTIYDYFKQRFAQVTNPPIDPLREGIVMGVDMPLGIRRDLADAPSPELADQLRIQSPVLNSAELEAVKAAKPAAFLSTLYPISSGPEGLQAAVTALCAEAEAAVRGGAEVLVLTDYQEGGIAAEDAFIPMLIAVGAVHHHLIAAGVRLDASIIAETAQAWSTHHIACLVGFGASAVHPYLLLTAVKMLYDSPKRTKMRAAGQLNDIPLEKAYTNTRKALEAGVLKILSKIGISLLSSYHGAQIFEAIGLGEELIDTAFVGTPSRIGGLTFSDVAEEVAQWKSNADLIVEGKPLINYGFVKYYQKLEHHQWNPPMSRLL
;
A
#
# COMPACT_ATOMS: atom_id res chain seq x y z
N MET A 1 29.80 -38.59 -0.94
CA MET A 1 29.14 -38.71 -2.26
C MET A 1 29.08 -37.30 -2.87
N SER A 2 30.21 -36.70 -3.24
CA SER A 2 30.85 -36.68 -4.58
C SER A 2 29.88 -36.26 -5.69
N SER A 3 29.81 -34.97 -6.06
CA SER A 3 30.52 -34.29 -7.19
C SER A 3 29.75 -34.48 -8.53
N ALA A 4 29.61 -33.54 -9.48
CA ALA A 4 30.20 -32.24 -9.74
C ALA A 4 29.33 -31.48 -10.77
N THR A 5 29.43 -30.15 -10.73
CA THR A 5 29.05 -29.16 -11.73
C THR A 5 29.86 -29.34 -13.03
N LEU A 6 29.27 -29.10 -14.21
CA LEU A 6 30.04 -28.82 -15.43
C LEU A 6 29.40 -27.69 -16.26
N CYS A 7 30.13 -26.57 -16.33
CA CYS A 7 29.97 -25.52 -17.34
C CYS A 7 30.54 -25.98 -18.68
N ILE A 8 29.89 -25.65 -19.80
CA ILE A 8 30.54 -25.56 -21.11
C ILE A 8 30.09 -24.27 -21.79
N ALA A 9 31.04 -23.35 -21.97
CA ALA A 9 31.00 -22.27 -22.94
C ALA A 9 31.86 -22.70 -24.14
N LEU A 10 31.40 -22.46 -25.36
CA LEU A 10 32.24 -22.39 -26.55
C LEU A 10 31.63 -21.40 -27.55
N ALA A 11 32.45 -20.44 -27.95
CA ALA A 11 32.19 -19.42 -28.95
C ALA A 11 32.82 -19.79 -30.31
N ALA A 12 32.52 -18.97 -31.32
CA ALA A 12 32.97 -18.94 -32.73
C ALA A 12 32.06 -19.74 -33.69
N SER A 13 31.68 -19.26 -34.88
CA SER A 13 32.25 -18.21 -35.73
C SER A 13 31.23 -17.66 -36.73
N SER A 14 31.44 -16.41 -37.13
CA SER A 14 30.89 -15.68 -38.26
C SER A 14 31.04 -16.39 -39.62
N THR A 15 30.05 -16.23 -40.49
CA THR A 15 30.07 -15.88 -41.94
C THR A 15 28.86 -16.46 -42.67
N TRP A 16 28.54 -15.88 -43.84
CA TRP A 16 27.47 -16.21 -44.81
C TRP A 16 26.27 -15.25 -44.85
N LEU A 17 26.56 -14.04 -45.35
CA LEU A 17 25.62 -13.22 -46.11
C LEU A 17 25.66 -13.66 -47.58
N GLY A 18 24.50 -14.06 -48.13
CA GLY A 18 24.28 -14.25 -49.56
C GLY A 18 23.05 -13.43 -50.01
N PRO A 19 23.07 -12.75 -51.17
CA PRO A 19 22.00 -11.84 -51.57
C PRO A 19 20.85 -12.61 -52.23
N LEU A 20 19.62 -12.42 -51.74
CA LEU A 20 18.41 -12.94 -52.39
C LEU A 20 17.81 -11.90 -53.34
N THR A 21 17.61 -12.33 -54.59
CA THR A 21 17.00 -11.63 -55.71
C THR A 21 15.47 -11.51 -55.54
N PRO A 22 14.79 -10.47 -56.08
CA PRO A 22 13.38 -10.24 -55.81
C PRO A 22 12.48 -11.02 -56.79
N LEU A 23 11.56 -11.83 -56.26
CA LEU A 23 10.46 -12.42 -57.03
C LEU A 23 9.27 -11.46 -57.08
N ARG A 24 8.98 -10.96 -58.29
CA ARG A 24 7.68 -10.36 -58.66
C ARG A 24 6.63 -11.47 -58.82
N THR A 25 5.51 -11.39 -58.10
CA THR A 25 4.21 -11.85 -58.61
C THR A 25 3.10 -10.95 -58.07
N GLY A 26 2.20 -10.53 -58.96
CA GLY A 26 1.06 -9.68 -58.65
C GLY A 26 -0.22 -10.49 -58.41
N ALA A 27 -0.99 -10.04 -57.43
CA ALA A 27 -2.42 -10.28 -57.26
C ALA A 27 -2.99 -9.19 -56.33
N PRO A 28 -4.27 -8.76 -56.48
CA PRO A 28 -4.75 -7.48 -55.96
C PRO A 28 -4.99 -7.53 -54.44
N ARG A 29 -4.53 -6.48 -53.73
CA ARG A 29 -4.83 -6.27 -52.31
C ARG A 29 -6.32 -5.91 -52.15
N PRO A 30 -7.06 -6.52 -51.21
CA PRO A 30 -8.38 -6.03 -50.83
C PRO A 30 -8.26 -4.66 -50.14
N ALA A 31 -9.19 -3.77 -50.43
CA ALA A 31 -9.19 -2.39 -49.95
C ALA A 31 -9.25 -2.34 -48.41
N VAL A 32 -8.18 -1.83 -47.80
CA VAL A 32 -8.13 -1.43 -46.39
C VAL A 32 -8.82 -0.06 -46.29
N ARG A 33 -9.88 0.04 -45.47
CA ARG A 33 -10.45 1.34 -45.08
C ARG A 33 -9.39 2.11 -44.27
N PRO A 34 -9.16 3.41 -44.52
CA PRO A 34 -8.24 4.19 -43.72
C PRO A 34 -8.90 4.51 -42.38
N ARG A 35 -8.36 3.97 -41.27
CA ARG A 35 -8.38 4.73 -40.01
C ARG A 35 -7.35 5.84 -40.15
N PHE A 36 -7.67 7.02 -39.61
CA PHE A 36 -6.75 8.16 -39.58
C PHE A 36 -5.38 7.70 -39.08
N ALA A 37 -4.33 8.15 -39.76
CA ALA A 37 -2.96 7.80 -39.44
C ALA A 37 -2.70 8.08 -37.95
N ALA A 38 -2.25 7.06 -37.22
CA ALA A 38 -1.57 7.28 -35.95
C ALA A 38 -0.46 8.31 -36.21
N PRO A 39 -0.24 9.29 -35.31
CA PRO A 39 0.91 10.17 -35.45
C PRO A 39 2.17 9.30 -35.50
N GLU A 40 3.05 9.56 -36.46
CA GLU A 40 4.36 8.91 -36.53
C GLU A 40 5.10 9.20 -35.21
N VAL A 41 5.13 8.20 -34.33
CA VAL A 41 6.02 8.21 -33.18
C VAL A 41 7.43 8.04 -33.74
N HIS A 42 8.13 9.15 -33.93
CA HIS A 42 9.56 9.15 -34.16
C HIS A 42 10.25 8.61 -32.90
N MET A 43 10.46 7.30 -32.84
CA MET A 43 11.48 6.74 -31.95
C MET A 43 12.84 7.16 -32.49
N SER A 44 13.40 8.24 -31.94
CA SER A 44 14.82 8.52 -32.15
C SER A 44 15.61 7.44 -31.43
N ALA A 45 16.37 6.65 -32.19
CA ALA A 45 17.40 5.81 -31.62
C ALA A 45 18.40 6.76 -30.92
N TYR A 46 18.56 6.60 -29.60
CA TYR A 46 19.61 7.29 -28.85
C TYR A 46 20.97 6.99 -29.50
N SER A 47 21.52 7.96 -30.23
CA SER A 47 22.88 7.89 -30.73
C SER A 47 23.83 8.19 -29.57
N GLN A 48 24.76 7.25 -29.32
CA GLN A 48 25.90 7.49 -28.44
C GLN A 48 26.89 8.43 -29.12
N ALA A 49 26.66 9.75 -29.06
CA ALA A 49 27.69 10.75 -29.30
C ALA A 49 27.24 12.14 -28.83
N GLY A 50 27.88 12.67 -27.78
CA GLY A 50 27.81 14.09 -27.42
C GLY A 50 27.46 14.34 -25.96
N VAL A 51 28.47 14.42 -25.09
CA VAL A 51 28.33 14.94 -23.73
C VAL A 51 28.25 16.47 -23.82
N HIS A 52 27.04 17.02 -23.70
CA HIS A 52 26.84 18.43 -23.38
C HIS A 52 26.05 18.53 -22.07
N HIS A 53 26.60 19.29 -21.12
CA HIS A 53 25.98 19.62 -19.83
C HIS A 53 24.66 20.37 -20.04
N GLY A 54 23.54 19.64 -19.98
CA GLY A 54 22.19 20.16 -19.81
C GLY A 54 21.64 19.65 -18.48
N PHE A 55 21.05 20.55 -17.70
CA PHE A 55 20.38 20.25 -16.43
C PHE A 55 19.35 19.13 -16.61
N MET A 56 19.32 18.17 -15.66
CA MET A 56 18.28 17.15 -15.56
C MET A 56 16.93 17.84 -15.32
N GLU A 57 16.16 18.07 -16.37
CA GLU A 57 14.71 18.15 -16.23
C GLU A 57 14.20 16.76 -15.82
N ASN A 58 13.52 16.73 -14.67
CA ASN A 58 12.75 15.65 -14.07
C ASN A 58 12.67 14.34 -14.89
N GLY A 59 13.69 13.49 -14.73
CA GLY A 59 13.57 12.08 -15.06
C GLY A 59 12.48 11.41 -14.22
N PRO A 60 12.00 10.21 -14.61
CA PRO A 60 10.95 9.50 -13.89
C PRO A 60 11.28 9.44 -12.40
N LEU A 61 10.26 9.63 -11.55
CA LEU A 61 10.34 9.35 -10.11
C LEU A 61 11.10 8.03 -9.96
N ALA A 62 12.28 8.10 -9.38
CA ALA A 62 13.07 6.90 -9.11
C ALA A 62 12.13 5.91 -8.43
N LEU A 63 11.98 4.71 -9.00
CA LEU A 63 11.40 3.57 -8.30
C LEU A 63 12.25 3.39 -7.04
N VAL A 64 11.82 4.00 -5.94
CA VAL A 64 12.41 3.79 -4.62
C VAL A 64 11.86 2.44 -4.15
N GLU A 65 12.33 1.36 -4.77
CA GLU A 65 12.04 0.00 -4.31
C GLU A 65 13.03 -0.29 -3.19
N GLU A 66 12.60 -0.31 -1.93
CA GLU A 66 13.49 -0.66 -0.81
C GLU A 66 13.76 -2.17 -0.80
N ARG A 67 14.86 -2.60 -0.16
CA ARG A 67 15.27 -4.01 -0.11
C ARG A 67 15.37 -4.49 1.32
N ASP A 68 14.84 -5.68 1.52
CA ASP A 68 14.52 -6.24 2.83
C ASP A 68 15.69 -7.03 3.46
N ALA A 69 16.74 -6.34 3.89
CA ALA A 69 17.85 -6.98 4.62
C ALA A 69 18.32 -6.27 5.90
N CYS A 70 17.73 -5.13 6.28
CA CYS A 70 18.18 -4.26 7.36
C CYS A 70 18.49 -4.97 8.70
N GLY A 71 19.38 -4.38 9.48
CA GLY A 71 19.65 -4.77 10.87
C GLY A 71 19.01 -3.79 11.84
N VAL A 72 18.27 -4.27 12.85
CA VAL A 72 17.59 -3.39 13.81
C VAL A 72 17.58 -4.03 15.20
N GLY A 73 17.68 -3.21 16.23
CA GLY A 73 17.65 -3.67 17.62
C GLY A 73 17.56 -2.53 18.62
N PHE A 74 17.41 -2.89 19.88
CA PHE A 74 17.54 -1.95 21.00
C PHE A 74 18.27 -2.59 22.17
N ILE A 75 18.83 -1.72 23.00
CA ILE A 75 19.41 -2.06 24.30
C ILE A 75 18.77 -1.13 25.32
N ALA A 76 18.33 -1.66 26.46
CA ALA A 76 17.80 -0.83 27.55
C ALA A 76 18.14 -1.38 28.93
N ASP A 77 18.21 -0.48 29.90
CA ASP A 77 18.38 -0.77 31.31
C ASP A 77 17.02 -0.70 32.01
N MET A 78 16.49 -1.85 32.45
CA MET A 78 15.19 -1.95 33.12
C MET A 78 15.14 -1.24 34.46
N LYS A 79 16.29 -0.88 35.05
CA LYS A 79 16.36 -0.11 36.31
C LYS A 79 16.45 1.39 36.04
N GLY A 80 16.35 1.82 34.79
CA GLY A 80 16.36 3.23 34.39
C GLY A 80 17.72 3.93 34.49
N ARG A 81 18.81 3.18 34.73
CA ARG A 81 20.14 3.77 34.89
C ARG A 81 20.64 4.34 33.56
N ARG A 82 20.92 5.64 33.53
CA ARG A 82 21.51 6.30 32.36
C ARG A 82 23.03 6.15 32.39
N THR A 83 23.58 5.39 31.45
CA THR A 83 25.02 5.17 31.34
C THR A 83 25.49 5.37 29.91
N HIS A 84 26.77 5.71 29.76
CA HIS A 84 27.42 5.72 28.45
C HIS A 84 27.64 4.28 27.93
N ASP A 85 27.63 3.28 28.81
CA ASP A 85 27.79 1.88 28.43
C ASP A 85 26.66 1.37 27.55
N THR A 86 25.42 1.77 27.83
CA THR A 86 24.24 1.50 26.98
C THR A 86 24.48 1.95 25.54
N VAL A 87 25.04 3.15 25.36
CA VAL A 87 25.30 3.75 24.03
C VAL A 87 26.45 3.02 23.33
N LYS A 88 27.56 2.74 24.04
CA LYS A 88 28.68 1.97 23.50
C LYS A 88 28.25 0.58 23.03
N ARG A 89 27.45 -0.13 23.82
CA ARG A 89 26.90 -1.44 23.45
C ARG A 89 26.01 -1.35 22.22
N ALA A 90 25.22 -0.29 22.07
CA ALA A 90 24.38 -0.10 20.89
C ALA A 90 25.19 0.20 19.62
N ILE A 91 26.27 0.99 19.72
CA ILE A 91 27.20 1.22 18.60
C ILE A 91 27.92 -0.07 18.19
N HIS A 92 28.32 -0.88 19.17
CA HIS A 92 28.89 -2.20 18.91
C HIS A 92 27.89 -3.12 18.20
N ALA A 93 26.67 -3.24 18.74
CA ALA A 93 25.61 -4.05 18.15
C ALA A 93 25.24 -3.59 16.73
N LEU A 94 25.24 -2.27 16.49
CA LEU A 94 25.08 -1.70 15.15
C LEU A 94 26.20 -2.16 14.22
N SER A 95 27.46 -2.14 14.67
CA SER A 95 28.61 -2.60 13.90
C SER A 95 28.52 -4.09 13.52
N CYS A 96 27.92 -4.92 14.38
CA CYS A 96 27.63 -6.33 14.09
C CYS A 96 26.53 -6.51 13.02
N MET A 97 25.79 -5.47 12.64
CA MET A 97 24.76 -5.52 11.60
C MET A 97 25.29 -5.16 10.20
N GLU A 98 26.60 -4.98 10.01
CA GLU A 98 27.11 -4.48 8.73
C GLU A 98 26.83 -5.43 7.56
N HIS A 99 26.82 -6.76 7.78
CA HIS A 99 26.46 -7.75 6.75
C HIS A 99 24.98 -7.68 6.30
N ARG A 100 24.16 -6.92 7.03
CA ARG A 100 22.75 -6.62 6.73
C ARG A 100 22.55 -5.25 6.09
N GLY A 101 23.61 -4.45 6.00
CA GLY A 101 23.60 -3.13 5.38
C GLY A 101 24.00 -3.17 3.91
N GLY A 102 23.58 -2.16 3.16
CA GLY A 102 24.08 -1.92 1.80
C GLY A 102 25.13 -0.82 1.77
N CYS A 103 25.95 -0.85 0.72
CA CYS A 103 26.98 0.14 0.46
C CYS A 103 26.69 0.85 -0.86
N GLY A 104 26.92 2.16 -0.89
CA GLY A 104 26.79 3.00 -2.08
C GLY A 104 27.81 2.63 -3.17
N GLY A 105 27.66 3.26 -4.33
CA GLY A 105 28.45 2.94 -5.53
C GLY A 105 29.95 3.17 -5.41
N ASP A 106 30.40 3.91 -4.39
CA ASP A 106 31.82 4.16 -4.09
C ASP A 106 32.47 3.06 -3.23
N GLY A 107 31.70 2.09 -2.73
CA GLY A 107 32.19 1.00 -1.89
C GLY A 107 32.59 1.41 -0.46
N VAL A 108 32.30 2.65 -0.04
CA VAL A 108 32.66 3.17 1.31
C VAL A 108 31.50 3.92 1.98
N SER A 109 30.68 4.64 1.21
CA SER A 109 29.48 5.31 1.72
C SER A 109 28.41 4.27 2.04
N GLY A 110 27.83 4.27 3.24
CA GLY A 110 26.77 3.32 3.60
C GLY A 110 25.38 3.83 3.24
N ASP A 111 24.45 2.91 3.00
CA ASP A 111 23.03 3.21 2.68
C ASP A 111 22.22 3.86 3.83
N GLY A 112 22.83 4.00 5.00
CA GLY A 112 22.22 4.60 6.18
C GLY A 112 22.49 3.80 7.44
N ALA A 113 22.89 4.49 8.50
CA ALA A 113 22.97 3.95 9.86
C ALA A 113 22.57 5.04 10.86
N GLY A 114 22.05 4.65 12.01
CA GLY A 114 21.68 5.61 13.04
C GLY A 114 21.37 4.99 14.40
N ILE A 115 21.34 5.87 15.40
CA ILE A 115 20.97 5.58 16.79
C ILE A 115 19.95 6.61 17.27
N MET A 116 18.90 6.12 17.92
CA MET A 116 18.02 6.90 18.77
C MET A 116 18.38 6.62 20.23
N ALA A 117 18.50 7.66 21.05
CA ALA A 117 18.77 7.55 22.48
C ALA A 117 18.03 8.64 23.25
N ALA A 118 18.05 8.56 24.58
CA ALA A 118 17.64 9.68 25.43
C ALA A 118 18.49 10.93 25.17
N VAL A 119 17.91 12.13 25.26
CA VAL A 119 18.66 13.39 25.12
C VAL A 119 19.74 13.48 26.21
N PRO A 120 21.03 13.65 25.85
CA PRO A 120 22.15 13.70 26.80
C PRO A 120 22.25 15.09 27.44
N TRP A 121 21.27 15.45 28.28
CA TRP A 121 21.19 16.78 28.90
C TRP A 121 22.46 17.19 29.66
N GLU A 122 23.14 16.25 30.34
CA GLU A 122 24.41 16.51 31.03
C GLU A 122 25.51 17.04 30.10
N LEU A 123 25.58 16.52 28.87
CA LEU A 123 26.53 16.99 27.85
C LEU A 123 26.23 18.45 27.47
N PHE A 124 24.97 18.74 27.13
CA PHE A 124 24.58 20.07 26.65
C PHE A 124 24.58 21.13 27.75
N GLU A 125 24.31 20.74 28.99
CA GLU A 125 24.45 21.61 30.16
C GLU A 125 25.92 21.97 30.39
N SER A 126 26.84 21.00 30.29
CA SER A 126 28.29 21.24 30.44
C SER A 126 28.85 22.19 29.38
N GLU A 127 28.22 22.23 28.20
CA GLU A 127 28.58 23.13 27.10
C GLU A 127 27.84 24.49 27.16
N GLY A 128 26.92 24.69 28.12
CA GLY A 128 26.23 25.96 28.36
C GLY A 128 24.99 26.22 27.48
N PHE A 129 24.49 25.24 26.74
CA PHE A 129 23.35 25.43 25.81
C PHE A 129 21.99 25.55 26.50
N LEU A 130 21.88 25.15 27.77
CA LEU A 130 20.64 25.30 28.54
C LEU A 130 20.43 26.69 29.12
N LYS A 131 21.45 27.55 29.17
CA LYS A 131 21.35 28.94 29.70
C LYS A 131 20.63 29.02 31.06
N ASP A 132 21.02 28.16 32.00
CA ASP A 132 20.45 28.04 33.35
C ASP A 132 18.95 27.64 33.39
N LYS A 133 18.39 27.15 32.28
CA LYS A 133 17.01 26.64 32.23
C LYS A 133 16.94 25.17 32.68
N PRO A 134 15.86 24.75 33.37
CA PRO A 134 15.67 23.36 33.78
C PRO A 134 15.58 22.40 32.59
N GLN A 135 16.30 21.27 32.63
CA GLN A 135 16.28 20.26 31.54
C GLN A 135 14.88 19.72 31.20
N ASP A 136 13.98 19.61 32.18
CA ASP A 136 12.62 19.08 32.02
C ASP A 136 11.68 20.03 31.26
N SER A 137 12.14 21.26 31.05
CA SER A 137 11.46 22.35 30.34
C SER A 137 12.02 22.61 28.94
N CYS A 138 13.06 21.88 28.56
CA CYS A 138 13.82 22.10 27.34
C CYS A 138 13.53 21.01 26.30
N GLY A 139 13.52 21.41 25.04
CA GLY A 139 13.50 20.53 23.88
C GLY A 139 14.73 20.78 23.01
N MET A 140 15.15 19.75 22.27
CA MET A 140 16.24 19.87 21.32
C MET A 140 15.83 19.34 19.94
N ALA A 141 16.09 20.14 18.91
CA ALA A 141 15.91 19.77 17.51
C ALA A 141 17.23 19.32 16.90
N GLN A 142 17.27 18.14 16.29
CA GLN A 142 18.34 17.74 15.36
C GLN A 142 17.85 18.03 13.94
N VAL A 143 18.48 18.99 13.25
CA VAL A 143 18.02 19.47 11.94
C VAL A 143 19.10 19.28 10.89
N PHE A 144 18.71 18.75 9.74
CA PHE A 144 19.47 18.75 8.51
C PHE A 144 19.00 19.95 7.69
N LEU A 145 19.90 20.91 7.48
CA LEU A 145 19.64 22.12 6.72
C LEU A 145 20.28 22.01 5.32
N PRO A 146 19.79 22.79 4.35
CA PRO A 146 20.41 22.91 3.05
C PRO A 146 21.92 23.20 3.12
N GLN A 147 22.67 22.76 2.10
CA GLN A 147 24.09 23.12 2.00
C GLN A 147 24.29 24.61 1.67
N GLN A 148 23.34 25.20 0.94
CA GLN A 148 23.35 26.63 0.62
C GLN A 148 23.07 27.47 1.87
N GLU A 149 24.00 28.36 2.23
CA GLU A 149 23.95 29.15 3.46
C GLU A 149 22.68 30.02 3.58
N GLU A 150 22.24 30.66 2.49
CA GLU A 150 21.03 31.49 2.50
C GLU A 150 19.76 30.66 2.77
N ALA A 151 19.65 29.49 2.13
CA ALA A 151 18.53 28.57 2.33
C ALA A 151 18.57 27.97 3.76
N ALA A 152 19.75 27.64 4.27
CA ALA A 152 19.92 27.21 5.65
C ALA A 152 19.49 28.29 6.66
N ALA A 153 19.94 29.53 6.48
CA ALA A 153 19.56 30.66 7.33
C ALA A 153 18.05 30.90 7.31
N LYS A 154 17.43 30.81 6.13
CA LYS A 154 15.97 30.93 5.97
C LYS A 154 15.23 29.83 6.73
N ALA A 155 15.66 28.57 6.60
CA ALA A 155 15.07 27.45 7.35
C ALA A 155 15.21 27.61 8.87
N GLN A 156 16.35 28.13 9.34
CA GLN A 156 16.56 28.46 10.75
C GLN A 156 15.61 29.57 11.23
N GLN A 157 15.45 30.64 10.46
CA GLN A 157 14.52 31.73 10.77
C GLN A 157 13.07 31.24 10.86
N LEU A 158 12.65 30.31 10.01
CA LEU A 158 11.31 29.71 10.08
C LEU A 158 11.09 28.95 11.39
N LEU A 159 12.10 28.20 11.86
CA LEU A 159 12.03 27.54 13.16
C LEU A 159 11.96 28.56 14.30
N GLU A 160 12.84 29.57 14.31
CA GLU A 160 12.88 30.62 15.35
C GLU A 160 11.56 31.43 15.42
N ALA A 161 10.98 31.72 14.26
CA ALA A 161 9.68 32.37 14.16
C ALA A 161 8.58 31.50 14.79
N GLN A 162 8.54 30.20 14.46
CA GLN A 162 7.56 29.27 15.03
C GLN A 162 7.76 29.02 16.52
N VAL A 163 9.01 29.00 17.00
CA VAL A 163 9.36 28.95 18.44
C VAL A 163 8.70 30.12 19.16
N SER A 164 8.92 31.34 18.65
CA SER A 164 8.36 32.57 19.24
C SER A 164 6.83 32.58 19.19
N MET A 165 6.23 32.21 18.05
CA MET A 165 4.77 32.19 17.86
C MET A 165 4.07 31.19 18.78
N LYS A 166 4.72 30.09 19.15
CA LYS A 166 4.16 29.05 20.02
C LYS A 166 4.50 29.23 21.50
N GLY A 167 5.06 30.38 21.89
CA GLY A 167 5.34 30.72 23.29
C GLY A 167 6.57 30.04 23.88
N PHE A 168 7.45 29.50 23.02
CA PHE A 168 8.75 28.99 23.44
C PHE A 168 9.82 30.08 23.40
N GLU A 169 10.88 29.90 24.20
CA GLU A 169 12.10 30.70 24.20
C GLU A 169 13.18 29.97 23.40
N PHE A 170 13.77 30.65 22.40
CA PHE A 170 14.90 30.11 21.65
C PHE A 170 16.20 30.28 22.43
N LEU A 171 16.86 29.17 22.75
CA LEU A 171 18.10 29.19 23.53
C LEU A 171 19.34 29.29 22.64
N GLY A 172 19.34 28.72 21.45
CA GLY A 172 20.44 28.88 20.50
C GLY A 172 20.64 27.69 19.57
N TRP A 173 21.51 27.89 18.58
CA TRP A 173 22.00 26.87 17.68
C TRP A 173 23.34 26.32 18.17
N ARG A 174 23.52 25.00 18.05
CA ARG A 174 24.77 24.27 18.27
C ARG A 174 25.21 23.58 17.00
N ASP A 175 26.52 23.56 16.81
CA ASP A 175 27.18 22.85 15.73
C ASP A 175 27.70 21.53 16.32
N PRO A 176 27.00 20.39 16.10
CA PRO A 176 27.46 19.13 16.67
C PRO A 176 28.83 18.76 16.09
N PRO A 177 29.79 18.32 16.94
CA PRO A 177 31.13 17.98 16.50
C PRO A 177 31.10 16.78 15.54
N GLN A 178 31.73 16.95 14.38
CA GLN A 178 31.67 16.03 13.25
C GLN A 178 33.06 15.79 12.66
N ASN A 179 33.48 14.53 12.60
CA ASN A 179 34.69 14.16 11.88
C ASN A 179 34.34 13.82 10.42
N LYS A 180 34.37 14.82 9.53
CA LYS A 180 34.00 14.62 8.12
C LYS A 180 35.02 13.76 7.33
N VAL A 181 36.23 13.54 7.87
CA VAL A 181 37.30 12.79 7.19
C VAL A 181 36.95 11.31 7.05
N VAL A 182 36.09 10.77 7.92
CA VAL A 182 35.69 9.35 7.88
C VAL A 182 34.56 9.07 6.89
N LEU A 183 33.99 10.09 6.24
CA LEU A 183 32.90 9.92 5.29
C LEU A 183 33.42 9.50 3.92
N GLY A 184 32.68 8.58 3.27
CA GLY A 184 32.87 8.28 1.86
C GLY A 184 32.55 9.50 0.97
N PRO A 185 33.14 9.61 -0.23
CA PRO A 185 32.95 10.77 -1.11
C PRO A 185 31.50 11.07 -1.45
N MET A 186 30.67 10.04 -1.69
CA MET A 186 29.25 10.24 -2.01
C MET A 186 28.46 10.74 -0.79
N ALA A 187 28.70 10.16 0.39
CA ALA A 187 28.07 10.61 1.63
C ALA A 187 28.47 12.05 1.98
N LEU A 188 29.74 12.39 1.80
CA LEU A 188 30.26 13.74 2.04
C LEU A 188 29.66 14.77 1.07
N ALA A 189 29.53 14.43 -0.21
CA ALA A 189 28.90 15.31 -1.20
C ALA A 189 27.42 15.59 -0.88
N ALA A 190 26.71 14.61 -0.33
CA ALA A 190 25.31 14.74 0.07
C ALA A 190 25.11 15.24 1.52
N LEU A 191 26.20 15.50 2.27
CA LEU A 191 26.14 15.86 3.69
C LEU A 191 25.36 17.16 3.90
N PRO A 192 24.22 17.16 4.61
CA PRO A 192 23.51 18.40 4.94
C PRO A 192 24.28 19.22 5.97
N THR A 193 23.90 20.49 6.12
CA THR A 193 24.35 21.30 7.25
C THR A 193 23.62 20.82 8.50
N ILE A 194 24.27 20.01 9.33
CA ILE A 194 23.68 19.48 10.56
C ILE A 194 23.81 20.52 11.68
N ARG A 195 22.67 20.90 12.29
CA ARG A 195 22.59 21.82 13.42
C ARG A 195 21.65 21.29 14.50
N GLN A 196 21.90 21.70 15.74
CA GLN A 196 21.02 21.44 16.88
C GLN A 196 20.40 22.74 17.38
N ALA A 197 19.08 22.79 17.56
CA ALA A 197 18.38 23.94 18.14
C ALA A 197 17.90 23.61 19.55
N PHE A 198 18.21 24.49 20.51
CA PHE A 198 17.75 24.38 21.89
C PHE A 198 16.62 25.34 22.16
N ILE A 199 15.56 24.84 22.78
CA ILE A 199 14.30 25.54 22.92
C ILE A 199 13.76 25.28 24.33
N HIS A 200 13.24 26.30 24.99
CA HIS A 200 12.68 26.22 26.34
C HIS A 200 11.20 26.60 26.34
N HIS A 201 10.39 25.91 27.12
CA HIS A 201 9.02 26.35 27.42
C HIS A 201 8.89 26.76 28.90
N PRO A 202 8.32 27.94 29.20
CA PRO A 202 8.23 28.43 30.58
C PRO A 202 7.48 27.46 31.51
N THR A 203 6.31 26.94 31.06
CA THR A 203 5.40 26.14 31.90
C THR A 203 5.26 24.66 31.55
N LEU A 204 5.21 24.29 30.26
CA LEU A 204 4.96 22.91 29.82
C LEU A 204 6.10 21.95 30.20
N ARG A 205 5.74 20.75 30.62
CA ARG A 205 6.64 19.66 31.00
C ARG A 205 6.09 18.33 30.47
N GLY A 206 6.91 17.29 30.50
CA GLY A 206 6.44 15.92 30.27
C GLY A 206 5.72 15.74 28.93
N ASP A 207 4.54 15.12 28.94
CA ASP A 207 3.80 14.80 27.70
C ASP A 207 3.25 16.04 27.01
N GLU A 208 2.89 17.09 27.76
CA GLU A 208 2.44 18.36 27.20
C GLU A 208 3.57 19.06 26.43
N LEU A 209 4.80 19.01 26.96
CA LEU A 209 5.98 19.53 26.27
C LEU A 209 6.26 18.76 24.98
N GLU A 210 6.19 17.43 25.00
CA GLU A 210 6.36 16.60 23.79
C GLU A 210 5.30 16.91 22.72
N ALA A 211 4.04 17.05 23.10
CA ALA A 211 2.96 17.41 22.18
C ALA A 211 3.16 18.81 21.58
N ALA A 212 3.61 19.78 22.38
CA ALA A 212 3.90 21.13 21.93
C ALA A 212 5.13 21.20 20.99
N LEU A 213 6.18 20.42 21.28
CA LEU A 213 7.35 20.27 20.41
C LEU A 213 7.00 19.57 19.08
N TYR A 214 6.13 18.56 19.11
CA TYR A 214 5.57 17.96 17.90
C TYR A 214 4.82 19.01 17.07
N ALA A 215 3.89 19.75 17.69
CA ALA A 215 3.12 20.79 17.01
C ALA A 215 4.02 21.92 16.45
N LEU A 216 5.09 22.27 17.17
CA LEU A 216 6.13 23.18 16.72
C LEU A 216 6.79 22.67 15.44
N ARG A 217 7.35 21.45 15.46
CA ARG A 217 7.99 20.85 14.28
C ARG A 217 7.06 20.78 13.08
N ARG A 218 5.81 20.34 13.29
CA ARG A 218 4.80 20.23 12.23
C ARG A 218 4.46 21.59 11.61
N SER A 219 4.33 22.63 12.45
CA SER A 219 4.06 23.99 11.96
C SER A 219 5.26 24.57 11.20
N THR A 220 6.48 24.36 11.69
CA THR A 220 7.70 24.74 10.96
C THR A 220 7.81 23.98 9.63
N GLN A 221 7.48 22.69 9.60
CA GLN A 221 7.46 21.90 8.37
C GLN A 221 6.43 22.42 7.37
N ALA A 222 5.25 22.86 7.84
CA ALA A 222 4.23 23.47 6.98
C ALA A 222 4.76 24.74 6.31
N ASP A 223 5.45 25.59 7.09
CA ASP A 223 6.03 26.83 6.56
C ASP A 223 7.19 26.53 5.58
N ILE A 224 8.04 25.55 5.88
CA ILE A 224 9.08 25.07 4.95
C ILE A 224 8.48 24.56 3.64
N LEU A 225 7.37 23.82 3.68
CA LEU A 225 6.70 23.30 2.48
C LEU A 225 6.10 24.40 1.60
N SER A 226 5.86 25.59 2.17
CA SER A 226 5.38 26.77 1.45
C SER A 226 6.48 27.58 0.76
N GLU A 227 7.75 27.30 1.07
CA GLU A 227 8.90 27.89 0.40
C GLU A 227 9.24 27.11 -0.88
N GLU A 228 10.20 27.63 -1.67
CA GLU A 228 10.66 27.03 -2.92
C GLU A 228 12.12 26.57 -2.84
N GLY A 229 12.51 25.68 -3.75
CA GLY A 229 13.89 25.20 -3.92
C GLY A 229 14.44 24.48 -2.68
N ALA A 230 15.73 24.69 -2.40
CA ALA A 230 16.48 23.94 -1.40
C ALA A 230 15.88 24.01 0.02
N VAL A 231 15.22 25.11 0.39
CA VAL A 231 14.55 25.21 1.71
C VAL A 231 13.51 24.11 1.86
N LYS A 232 12.64 23.94 0.86
CA LYS A 232 11.60 22.92 0.83
C LYS A 232 12.16 21.51 0.66
N ASP A 233 13.14 21.35 -0.21
CA ASP A 233 13.58 20.03 -0.69
C ASP A 233 14.65 19.39 0.21
N GLU A 234 15.45 20.19 0.93
CA GLU A 234 16.60 19.70 1.71
C GLU A 234 16.45 19.86 3.23
N THR A 235 15.50 20.67 3.73
CA THR A 235 15.31 20.83 5.18
C THR A 235 14.59 19.62 5.79
N TYR A 236 15.21 19.00 6.78
CA TYR A 236 14.66 17.81 7.44
C TYR A 236 14.94 17.79 8.95
N PHE A 237 13.89 17.59 9.75
CA PHE A 237 14.02 17.39 11.19
C PHE A 237 14.23 15.90 11.52
N ALA A 238 15.42 15.52 11.95
CA ALA A 238 15.68 14.16 12.43
C ALA A 238 14.90 13.88 13.72
N SER A 239 14.98 14.79 14.70
CA SER A 239 14.19 14.78 15.94
C SER A 239 13.86 16.21 16.38
N LEU A 240 12.75 16.38 17.10
CA LEU A 240 12.49 17.55 17.95
C LEU A 240 11.74 17.06 19.19
N SER A 241 12.45 16.89 20.30
CA SER A 241 11.93 16.27 21.52
C SER A 241 12.72 16.72 22.74
N SER A 242 12.10 16.62 23.91
CA SER A 242 12.74 16.75 25.24
C SER A 242 13.26 15.41 25.77
N ARG A 243 12.88 14.30 25.14
CA ARG A 243 13.17 12.94 25.60
C ARG A 243 14.12 12.18 24.70
N THR A 244 13.93 12.26 23.39
CA THR A 244 14.69 11.46 22.42
C THR A 244 15.51 12.32 21.47
N VAL A 245 16.67 11.81 21.07
CA VAL A 245 17.53 12.40 20.03
C VAL A 245 17.95 11.32 19.04
N ILE A 246 18.08 11.70 17.77
CA ILE A 246 18.49 10.79 16.70
C ILE A 246 19.78 11.30 16.05
N TYR A 247 20.81 10.46 16.09
CA TYR A 247 22.06 10.64 15.35
C TYR A 247 22.08 9.61 14.21
N LYS A 248 21.97 10.08 12.97
CA LYS A 248 21.90 9.21 11.79
C LYS A 248 22.57 9.84 10.57
N GLY A 249 23.01 9.00 9.64
CA GLY A 249 23.63 9.48 8.40
C GLY A 249 23.87 8.39 7.38
N MET A 250 24.36 8.79 6.21
CA MET A 250 24.66 7.89 5.09
C MET A 250 26.04 7.24 5.26
N VAL A 251 26.18 6.47 6.33
CA VAL A 251 27.44 5.88 6.78
C VAL A 251 27.29 4.38 6.98
N MET A 252 28.41 3.66 6.91
CA MET A 252 28.48 2.28 7.42
C MET A 252 28.31 2.28 8.94
N SER A 253 27.91 1.15 9.51
CA SER A 253 27.63 0.98 10.93
C SER A 253 28.80 1.42 11.82
N ALA A 254 30.02 0.97 11.48
CA ALA A 254 31.24 1.27 12.23
C ALA A 254 31.66 2.74 12.17
N ILE A 255 31.16 3.49 11.18
CA ILE A 255 31.55 4.89 10.95
C ILE A 255 30.68 5.86 11.74
N LEU A 256 29.47 5.47 12.16
CA LEU A 256 28.53 6.37 12.83
C LEU A 256 29.13 7.01 14.09
N GLY A 257 29.72 6.21 14.98
CA GLY A 257 30.36 6.69 16.20
C GLY A 257 31.65 7.48 15.94
N ALA A 258 32.35 7.19 14.83
CA ALA A 258 33.54 7.94 14.44
C ALA A 258 33.19 9.31 13.81
N PHE A 259 32.05 9.41 13.13
CA PHE A 259 31.56 10.63 12.50
C PHE A 259 30.98 11.61 13.54
N TYR A 260 30.09 11.13 14.42
CA TYR A 260 29.48 11.96 15.47
C TYR A 260 30.24 11.83 16.78
N GLU A 261 31.10 12.79 17.08
CA GLU A 261 31.98 12.73 18.26
C GLU A 261 31.20 12.70 19.58
N ASP A 262 30.01 13.32 19.62
CA ASP A 262 29.07 13.25 20.75
C ASP A 262 28.79 11.82 21.21
N LEU A 263 28.67 10.85 20.28
CA LEU A 263 28.35 9.45 20.58
C LEU A 263 29.47 8.72 21.33
N THR A 264 30.68 9.27 21.33
CA THR A 264 31.84 8.74 22.06
C THR A 264 32.16 9.53 23.33
N ASN A 265 31.43 10.62 23.58
CA ASN A 265 31.61 11.44 24.76
C ASN A 265 31.05 10.73 26.01
N PRO A 266 31.82 10.57 27.10
CA PRO A 266 31.34 9.92 28.33
C PRO A 266 30.12 10.59 28.99
N LEU A 267 29.85 11.87 28.70
CA LEU A 267 28.65 12.59 29.16
C LEU A 267 27.40 12.25 28.35
N PHE A 268 27.54 11.57 27.21
CA PHE A 268 26.41 11.02 26.47
C PHE A 268 25.91 9.75 27.17
N LYS A 269 25.03 9.93 28.15
CA LYS A 269 24.43 8.85 28.95
C LYS A 269 22.99 8.59 28.52
N SER A 270 22.63 7.31 28.42
CA SER A 270 21.26 6.91 28.13
C SER A 270 20.86 5.63 28.85
N ASN A 271 19.59 5.49 29.17
CA ASN A 271 19.00 4.25 29.71
C ASN A 271 18.47 3.33 28.60
N PHE A 272 18.39 3.81 27.36
CA PHE A 272 18.07 2.99 26.20
C PHE A 272 18.81 3.50 24.94
N ALA A 273 18.95 2.63 23.94
CA ALA A 273 19.34 3.02 22.61
C ALA A 273 18.72 2.08 21.58
N ILE A 274 18.11 2.64 20.53
CA ILE A 274 17.65 1.91 19.34
C ILE A 274 18.67 2.15 18.24
N TYR A 275 19.10 1.10 17.56
CA TYR A 275 20.02 1.19 16.44
C TYR A 275 19.40 0.59 15.17
N HIS A 276 19.78 1.14 14.02
CA HIS A 276 19.32 0.65 12.72
C HIS A 276 20.43 0.76 11.67
N ARG A 277 20.57 -0.29 10.86
CA ARG A 277 21.41 -0.35 9.67
C ARG A 277 20.51 -0.63 8.46
N ARG A 278 20.51 0.29 7.49
CA ARG A 278 19.67 0.26 6.29
C ARG A 278 20.33 -0.49 5.13
N PHE A 279 19.50 -1.13 4.31
CA PHE A 279 19.83 -1.65 2.98
C PHE A 279 18.92 -0.98 1.94
N SER A 280 19.49 -0.48 0.84
CA SER A 280 18.79 0.25 -0.21
C SER A 280 19.09 -0.35 -1.59
N THR A 281 18.16 -0.23 -2.54
CA THR A 281 18.47 -0.46 -3.96
C THR A 281 19.05 0.78 -4.65
N ASN A 282 18.85 1.95 -4.04
CA ASN A 282 19.35 3.21 -4.57
C ASN A 282 20.84 3.38 -4.22
N THR A 283 21.64 3.76 -5.22
CA THR A 283 23.06 4.05 -5.08
C THR A 283 23.36 5.50 -4.70
N VAL A 284 22.37 6.39 -4.74
CA VAL A 284 22.51 7.82 -4.40
C VAL A 284 22.12 8.06 -2.95
N PRO A 285 23.04 8.55 -2.09
CA PRO A 285 22.78 8.72 -0.68
C PRO A 285 21.84 9.89 -0.39
N LYS A 286 20.76 9.64 0.37
CA LYS A 286 19.86 10.67 0.88
C LYS A 286 19.77 10.59 2.41
N TRP A 287 20.46 11.51 3.09
CA TRP A 287 20.57 11.56 4.55
C TRP A 287 19.25 11.44 5.33
N PRO A 288 18.14 12.07 4.91
CA PRO A 288 16.84 11.91 5.56
C PRO A 288 16.33 10.46 5.65
N LEU A 289 16.70 9.59 4.70
CA LEU A 289 16.21 8.22 4.57
C LEU A 289 16.89 7.22 5.52
N ALA A 290 18.04 7.57 6.11
CA ALA A 290 18.62 6.75 7.18
C ALA A 290 17.62 6.60 8.33
N GLN A 291 17.75 5.53 9.11
CA GLN A 291 16.91 5.27 10.29
C GLN A 291 17.78 5.20 11.55
N PRO A 292 17.21 5.34 12.77
CA PRO A 292 15.78 5.49 13.11
C PRO A 292 15.06 6.74 12.57
N MET A 293 13.74 6.62 12.48
CA MET A 293 12.80 7.75 12.35
C MET A 293 12.48 8.31 13.75
N ARG A 294 11.40 9.10 13.92
CA ARG A 294 11.20 9.92 15.14
C ARG A 294 10.79 9.09 16.34
N LEU A 295 9.94 8.10 16.11
CA LEU A 295 9.51 7.13 17.11
C LEU A 295 9.82 5.70 16.71
N LEU A 296 10.18 5.45 15.44
CA LEU A 296 10.22 4.12 14.85
C LEU A 296 11.57 3.79 14.21
N ALA A 297 12.00 2.53 14.35
CA ALA A 297 12.96 1.88 13.47
C ALA A 297 12.29 0.65 12.84
N HIS A 298 12.30 0.59 11.52
CA HIS A 298 11.59 -0.40 10.71
C HIS A 298 12.59 -1.25 9.91
N ASN A 299 12.47 -2.56 10.07
CA ASN A 299 13.12 -3.55 9.21
C ASN A 299 12.03 -4.32 8.47
N GLY A 300 11.86 -4.07 7.18
CA GLY A 300 10.69 -4.53 6.44
C GLY A 300 10.30 -3.59 5.31
N GLU A 301 9.18 -3.93 4.67
CA GLU A 301 8.58 -3.24 3.54
C GLU A 301 7.06 -3.22 3.73
N ILE A 302 6.43 -2.04 3.66
CA ILE A 302 4.97 -1.92 3.69
C ILE A 302 4.40 -2.11 2.28
N ASN A 303 3.82 -3.28 2.00
CA ASN A 303 3.31 -3.63 0.68
C ASN A 303 1.92 -3.03 0.36
N THR A 304 1.28 -2.37 1.33
CA THR A 304 0.00 -1.65 1.16
C THR A 304 0.16 -0.13 1.08
N LEU A 305 1.39 0.38 0.94
CA LEU A 305 1.73 1.80 1.11
C LEU A 305 0.81 2.76 0.36
N THR A 306 0.59 2.56 -0.94
CA THR A 306 -0.24 3.47 -1.76
C THR A 306 -1.66 3.62 -1.20
N GLY A 307 -2.27 2.51 -0.76
CA GLY A 307 -3.60 2.52 -0.15
C GLY A 307 -3.60 3.30 1.15
N ASN A 308 -2.62 3.01 2.01
CA ASN A 308 -2.48 3.70 3.30
C ASN A 308 -2.26 5.22 3.12
N VAL A 309 -1.46 5.62 2.13
CA VAL A 309 -1.22 7.04 1.81
C VAL A 309 -2.50 7.71 1.32
N ASN A 310 -3.29 7.05 0.47
CA ASN A 310 -4.56 7.58 -0.03
C ASN A 310 -5.58 7.77 1.10
N TRP A 311 -5.71 6.78 1.99
CA TRP A 311 -6.59 6.89 3.17
C TRP A 311 -6.13 7.98 4.13
N GLN A 312 -4.82 8.08 4.40
CA GLN A 312 -4.28 9.15 5.22
C GLN A 312 -4.48 10.53 4.57
N ARG A 313 -4.36 10.65 3.25
CA ARG A 313 -4.64 11.89 2.51
C ARG A 313 -6.09 12.33 2.69
N ALA A 314 -7.06 11.41 2.65
CA ALA A 314 -8.45 11.74 2.91
C ALA A 314 -8.65 12.31 4.33
N PHE A 315 -7.98 11.75 5.34
CA PHE A 315 -7.98 12.31 6.70
C PHE A 315 -7.28 13.67 6.79
N ASP A 316 -6.16 13.86 6.10
CA ASP A 316 -5.41 15.11 6.11
C ASP A 316 -6.21 16.26 5.48
N ILE A 317 -6.93 15.99 4.37
CA ILE A 317 -7.86 16.94 3.74
C ILE A 317 -9.02 17.28 4.69
N ARG A 318 -9.67 16.26 5.28
CA ARG A 318 -10.76 16.46 6.25
C ARG A 318 -10.34 17.33 7.44
N ARG A 319 -9.10 17.15 7.92
CA ARG A 319 -8.52 17.92 9.03
C ARG A 319 -7.90 19.25 8.61
N ASN A 320 -8.00 19.62 7.32
CA ASN A 320 -7.41 20.82 6.74
C ASN A 320 -5.91 20.99 7.12
N ARG A 321 -5.14 19.90 7.03
CA ARG A 321 -3.72 19.92 7.40
C ARG A 321 -2.90 20.63 6.32
N ARG A 322 -2.12 21.63 6.72
CA ARG A 322 -1.17 22.34 5.84
C ARG A 322 0.05 21.49 5.46
N ASP A 323 0.37 20.51 6.30
CA ASP A 323 1.52 19.63 6.19
C ASP A 323 1.05 18.17 6.16
N PRO A 324 0.82 17.58 4.97
CA PRO A 324 0.41 16.19 4.86
C PRO A 324 1.35 15.25 5.62
N LEU A 325 0.78 14.29 6.34
CA LEU A 325 1.55 13.30 7.08
C LEU A 325 2.30 12.39 6.10
N CYS A 326 1.56 11.90 5.10
CA CYS A 326 2.04 10.92 4.15
C CYS A 326 2.24 11.49 2.74
N SER A 327 3.13 10.86 1.97
CA SER A 327 3.36 11.11 0.56
C SER A 327 4.03 9.89 -0.09
N ASN A 328 3.68 9.60 -1.35
CA ASN A 328 4.34 8.56 -2.15
C ASN A 328 5.81 8.89 -2.47
N THR A 329 6.28 10.11 -2.19
CA THR A 329 7.69 10.51 -2.33
C THR A 329 8.55 10.19 -1.10
N LYS A 330 7.93 9.87 0.04
CA LYS A 330 8.60 9.43 1.27
C LYS A 330 8.74 7.91 1.24
N SER A 331 9.74 7.37 1.92
CA SER A 331 9.82 5.92 2.13
C SER A 331 8.62 5.42 2.95
N ASP A 332 8.31 4.14 2.80
CA ASP A 332 7.26 3.45 3.54
C ASP A 332 7.37 3.66 5.07
N SER A 333 8.59 3.55 5.59
CA SER A 333 8.98 3.67 6.99
C SER A 333 8.78 5.09 7.50
N ALA A 334 9.04 6.10 6.65
CA ALA A 334 8.84 7.50 6.98
C ALA A 334 7.34 7.88 7.00
N ASN A 335 6.55 7.27 6.11
CA ASN A 335 5.09 7.42 6.12
C ASN A 335 4.49 6.78 7.37
N LEU A 336 4.88 5.54 7.70
CA LEU A 336 4.41 4.84 8.89
C LEU A 336 4.79 5.59 10.18
N ASP A 337 6.04 6.05 10.32
CA ASP A 337 6.48 6.86 11.46
C ASP A 337 5.67 8.15 11.60
N ALA A 338 5.32 8.83 10.50
CA ALA A 338 4.55 10.07 10.56
C ALA A 338 3.12 9.86 11.06
N VAL A 339 2.45 8.79 10.63
CA VAL A 339 1.10 8.44 11.11
C VAL A 339 1.14 7.95 12.55
N PHE A 340 2.13 7.12 12.88
CA PHE A 340 2.37 6.62 14.23
C PHE A 340 2.64 7.75 15.22
N GLU A 341 3.55 8.67 14.89
CA GLU A 341 3.87 9.83 15.71
C GLU A 341 2.67 10.76 15.88
N ASN A 342 1.87 10.96 14.83
CA ASN A 342 0.62 11.71 14.95
C ASN A 342 -0.38 11.04 15.90
N ALA A 343 -0.49 9.71 15.88
CA ALA A 343 -1.34 8.99 16.82
C ALA A 343 -0.85 9.15 18.27
N VAL A 344 0.46 9.05 18.50
CA VAL A 344 1.04 9.16 19.85
C VAL A 344 1.00 10.61 20.36
N ARG A 345 1.57 11.55 19.62
CA ARG A 345 1.75 12.95 20.05
C ARG A 345 0.54 13.83 19.81
N GLY A 346 -0.24 13.55 18.77
CA GLY A 346 -1.40 14.34 18.37
C GLY A 346 -2.72 13.88 18.99
N THR A 347 -2.87 12.57 19.24
CA THR A 347 -4.14 11.99 19.75
C THR A 347 -4.01 11.35 21.14
N GLY A 348 -2.82 11.37 21.74
CA GLY A 348 -2.57 10.87 23.09
C GLY A 348 -2.61 9.34 23.24
N LYS A 349 -2.56 8.58 22.15
CA LYS A 349 -2.52 7.11 22.21
C LYS A 349 -1.15 6.65 22.71
N SER A 350 -1.12 5.63 23.57
CA SER A 350 0.16 4.98 23.92
C SER A 350 0.79 4.34 22.67
N ALA A 351 2.11 4.29 22.58
CA ALA A 351 2.82 3.71 21.45
C ALA A 351 2.34 2.29 21.07
N ALA A 352 2.19 1.41 22.07
CA ALA A 352 1.68 0.05 21.87
C ALA A 352 0.25 0.00 21.27
N GLN A 353 -0.60 0.96 21.66
CA GLN A 353 -1.96 1.05 21.13
C GLN A 353 -1.96 1.52 19.68
N ALA A 354 -1.22 2.58 19.37
CA ALA A 354 -1.15 3.11 18.01
C ALA A 354 -0.62 2.07 17.02
N LEU A 355 0.43 1.33 17.38
CA LEU A 355 0.95 0.25 16.54
C LEU A 355 0.03 -0.98 16.47
N SER A 356 -0.67 -1.33 17.55
CA SER A 356 -1.65 -2.43 17.48
C SER A 356 -2.86 -2.11 16.59
N VAL A 357 -3.11 -0.82 16.32
CA VAL A 357 -4.14 -0.35 15.38
C VAL A 357 -3.61 -0.26 13.95
N LEU A 358 -2.39 0.25 13.76
CA LEU A 358 -1.77 0.39 12.43
C LEU A 358 -1.30 -0.96 11.85
N VAL A 359 -0.74 -1.82 12.69
CA VAL A 359 -0.19 -3.14 12.34
C VAL A 359 -0.82 -4.21 13.24
N PRO A 360 -2.12 -4.50 13.06
CA PRO A 360 -2.85 -5.44 13.91
C PRO A 360 -2.41 -6.89 13.65
N GLU A 361 -2.50 -7.72 14.69
CA GLU A 361 -2.29 -9.16 14.61
C GLU A 361 -3.40 -9.86 13.79
N ALA A 362 -3.10 -11.04 13.24
CA ALA A 362 -4.14 -11.98 12.79
C ALA A 362 -4.86 -12.60 14.01
N TYR A 363 -5.84 -11.87 14.56
CA TYR A 363 -6.47 -12.20 15.84
C TYR A 363 -7.64 -13.20 15.76
N ARG A 364 -8.16 -13.47 14.56
CA ARG A 364 -9.30 -14.39 14.36
C ARG A 364 -8.82 -15.83 14.47
N ASP A 365 -9.64 -16.69 15.06
CA ASP A 365 -9.37 -18.12 15.24
C ASP A 365 -8.01 -18.42 15.91
N GLN A 366 -7.56 -17.50 16.78
CA GLN A 366 -6.30 -17.61 17.51
C GLN A 366 -6.53 -18.33 18.85
N PRO A 367 -6.01 -19.55 19.07
CA PRO A 367 -6.25 -20.31 20.31
C PRO A 367 -5.78 -19.58 21.57
N ALA A 368 -4.75 -18.74 21.46
CA ALA A 368 -4.26 -17.92 22.58
C ALA A 368 -5.29 -16.91 23.12
N TYR A 369 -6.36 -16.61 22.37
CA TYR A 369 -7.40 -15.65 22.73
C TYR A 369 -8.75 -16.30 23.06
N GLU A 370 -8.86 -17.63 23.04
CA GLU A 370 -10.09 -18.33 23.43
C GLU A 370 -10.54 -17.98 24.87
N THR A 371 -9.57 -17.80 25.78
CA THR A 371 -9.82 -17.39 27.17
C THR A 371 -9.83 -15.87 27.37
N HIS A 372 -9.61 -15.10 26.30
CA HIS A 372 -9.46 -13.63 26.32
C HIS A 372 -10.22 -12.95 25.16
N PRO A 373 -11.55 -13.15 25.06
CA PRO A 373 -12.36 -12.59 23.97
C PRO A 373 -12.34 -11.05 23.91
N GLU A 374 -11.98 -10.37 25.01
CA GLU A 374 -11.77 -8.92 25.06
C GLU A 374 -10.70 -8.43 24.09
N ILE A 375 -9.66 -9.24 23.82
CA ILE A 375 -8.60 -8.91 22.85
C ILE A 375 -9.17 -8.94 21.43
N VAL A 376 -9.95 -9.97 21.10
CA VAL A 376 -10.64 -10.10 19.81
C VAL A 376 -11.60 -8.93 19.60
N ALA A 377 -12.37 -8.57 20.63
CA ALA A 377 -13.29 -7.43 20.57
C ALA A 377 -12.57 -6.10 20.33
N MET A 378 -11.42 -5.87 20.97
CA MET A 378 -10.61 -4.67 20.71
C MET A 378 -10.17 -4.59 19.24
N TYR A 379 -9.65 -5.67 18.66
CA TYR A 379 -9.23 -5.64 17.26
C TYR A 379 -10.39 -5.52 16.28
N GLU A 380 -11.50 -6.20 16.54
CA GLU A 380 -12.75 -6.07 15.75
C GLU A 380 -13.27 -4.63 15.74
N TYR A 381 -13.12 -3.91 16.87
CA TYR A 381 -13.49 -2.50 16.96
C TYR A 381 -12.65 -1.60 16.03
N TYR A 382 -11.35 -1.85 15.93
CA TYR A 382 -10.46 -1.04 15.09
C TYR A 382 -10.44 -1.45 13.61
N ALA A 383 -10.84 -2.69 13.28
CA ALA A 383 -10.73 -3.26 11.93
C ALA A 383 -11.47 -2.44 10.85
N GLY A 384 -12.58 -1.77 11.18
CA GLY A 384 -13.29 -0.88 10.24
C GLY A 384 -12.89 0.59 10.28
N LEU A 385 -11.94 0.97 11.14
CA LEU A 385 -11.50 2.36 11.33
C LEU A 385 -10.12 2.63 10.71
N GLN A 386 -9.22 1.66 10.80
CA GLN A 386 -7.86 1.73 10.25
C GLN A 386 -7.57 0.49 9.41
N GLU A 387 -7.24 0.68 8.13
CA GLU A 387 -6.67 -0.42 7.36
C GLU A 387 -5.27 -0.77 7.89
N PRO A 388 -4.93 -2.07 7.95
CA PRO A 388 -3.58 -2.50 8.26
C PRO A 388 -2.53 -1.95 7.27
N TRP A 389 -1.43 -1.47 7.84
CA TRP A 389 -0.16 -1.26 7.13
C TRP A 389 0.55 -2.62 7.07
N ASP A 390 0.24 -3.40 6.02
CA ASP A 390 0.68 -4.79 5.87
C ASP A 390 2.02 -4.88 5.14
N GLY A 391 2.65 -6.05 5.24
CA GLY A 391 3.98 -6.35 4.73
C GLY A 391 4.93 -6.81 5.83
N PRO A 392 6.12 -7.35 5.47
CA PRO A 392 7.12 -7.73 6.46
C PRO A 392 7.47 -6.54 7.33
N ALA A 393 7.41 -6.67 8.64
CA ALA A 393 7.79 -5.58 9.53
C ALA A 393 8.28 -6.10 10.88
N LEU A 394 9.53 -5.78 11.19
CA LEU A 394 9.99 -5.65 12.58
C LEU A 394 10.06 -4.16 12.91
N LEU A 395 9.20 -3.76 13.84
CA LEU A 395 9.07 -2.39 14.29
C LEU A 395 9.61 -2.28 15.71
N ILE A 396 10.67 -1.50 15.90
CA ILE A 396 11.15 -1.09 17.21
C ILE A 396 10.75 0.35 17.43
N PHE A 397 10.13 0.64 18.56
CA PHE A 397 9.55 1.96 18.83
C PHE A 397 9.91 2.50 20.20
N CYS A 398 10.03 3.82 20.32
CA CYS A 398 10.21 4.51 21.60
C CYS A 398 9.63 5.92 21.56
N ASP A 399 8.78 6.26 22.54
CA ASP A 399 8.28 7.64 22.76
C ASP A 399 9.02 8.38 23.88
N GLY A 400 10.13 7.80 24.34
CA GLY A 400 10.92 8.27 25.48
C GLY A 400 10.44 7.78 26.85
N LYS A 401 9.28 7.12 26.92
CA LYS A 401 8.74 6.45 28.13
C LYS A 401 8.51 4.96 27.90
N GLN A 402 7.82 4.61 26.83
CA GLN A 402 7.56 3.23 26.42
C GLN A 402 8.48 2.86 25.26
N LEU A 403 9.37 1.90 25.52
CA LEU A 403 10.19 1.25 24.51
C LEU A 403 9.56 -0.11 24.17
N GLY A 404 9.59 -0.53 22.90
CA GLY A 404 9.03 -1.82 22.55
C GLY A 404 9.43 -2.31 21.18
N ALA A 405 8.96 -3.50 20.87
CA ALA A 405 9.06 -4.09 19.54
C ALA A 405 7.78 -4.85 19.20
N THR A 406 7.38 -4.81 17.94
CA THR A 406 6.27 -5.59 17.40
C THR A 406 6.62 -6.17 16.04
N LEU A 407 6.06 -7.34 15.73
CA LEU A 407 6.11 -7.93 14.40
C LEU A 407 4.83 -7.69 13.62
N ASP A 408 4.95 -7.73 12.30
CA ASP A 408 3.83 -7.88 11.39
C ASP A 408 3.02 -9.15 11.68
N ARG A 409 1.80 -9.18 11.17
CA ARG A 409 0.82 -10.25 11.42
C ARG A 409 1.25 -11.65 10.98
N ASN A 410 2.23 -11.74 10.07
CA ASN A 410 2.75 -13.00 9.54
C ASN A 410 4.13 -13.34 10.14
N GLY A 411 4.74 -12.43 10.89
CA GLY A 411 6.04 -12.63 11.55
C GLY A 411 7.17 -12.85 10.55
N LEU A 412 7.20 -12.06 9.48
CA LEU A 412 8.09 -12.28 8.33
C LEU A 412 9.54 -11.83 8.60
N ARG A 413 9.79 -11.19 9.74
CA ARG A 413 11.11 -10.71 10.15
C ARG A 413 11.60 -11.35 11.46
N PRO A 414 12.91 -11.61 11.58
CA PRO A 414 13.46 -12.23 12.78
C PRO A 414 13.52 -11.23 13.93
N ALA A 415 13.08 -11.64 15.12
CA ALA A 415 13.01 -10.80 16.30
C ALA A 415 13.34 -11.62 17.54
N ARG A 416 14.43 -11.28 18.24
CA ARG A 416 14.93 -12.02 19.41
C ARG A 416 15.22 -11.07 20.56
N PHE A 417 15.04 -11.56 21.78
CA PHE A 417 15.39 -10.81 22.97
C PHE A 417 16.14 -11.66 23.99
N LEU A 418 16.90 -10.98 24.84
CA LEU A 418 17.51 -11.55 26.04
C LEU A 418 17.33 -10.59 27.22
N GLN A 419 17.26 -11.17 28.41
CA GLN A 419 17.24 -10.44 29.68
C GLN A 419 18.36 -10.98 30.57
N THR A 420 19.02 -10.08 31.29
CA THR A 420 20.12 -10.42 32.19
C THR A 420 19.76 -10.15 33.66
N LYS A 421 20.55 -10.70 34.58
CA LYS A 421 20.36 -10.55 36.04
C LYS A 421 20.52 -9.11 36.51
N ASP A 422 21.38 -8.34 35.86
CA ASP A 422 21.69 -6.96 36.26
C ASP A 422 20.64 -5.96 35.74
N GLY A 423 19.69 -6.40 34.92
CA GLY A 423 18.56 -5.61 34.41
C GLY A 423 18.73 -5.12 32.97
N LEU A 424 19.75 -5.57 32.23
CA LEU A 424 19.85 -5.28 30.80
C LEU A 424 18.82 -6.10 30.01
N ILE A 425 18.07 -5.43 29.14
CA ILE A 425 17.30 -6.05 28.08
C ILE A 425 17.92 -5.73 26.72
N GLY A 426 18.16 -6.78 25.94
CA GLY A 426 18.65 -6.69 24.58
C GLY A 426 17.62 -7.23 23.61
N PHE A 427 17.32 -6.47 22.57
CA PHE A 427 16.45 -6.90 21.47
C PHE A 427 17.16 -6.73 20.13
N MET A 428 17.05 -7.72 19.26
CA MET A 428 17.93 -7.83 18.09
C MET A 428 17.31 -8.67 16.98
N SER A 429 17.56 -8.26 15.73
CA SER A 429 17.24 -9.06 14.54
C SER A 429 18.06 -10.35 14.45
N GLU A 430 19.24 -10.41 15.07
CA GLU A 430 20.11 -11.60 15.16
C GLU A 430 20.65 -11.80 16.57
N THR A 431 20.85 -13.06 16.99
CA THR A 431 21.56 -13.36 18.24
C THR A 431 23.06 -13.09 18.12
N GLY A 432 23.71 -12.77 19.24
CA GLY A 432 25.18 -12.69 19.32
C GLY A 432 25.77 -11.30 19.09
N VAL A 433 24.92 -10.26 19.10
CA VAL A 433 25.33 -8.87 18.83
C VAL A 433 25.55 -8.05 20.09
N ILE A 434 25.07 -8.54 21.23
CA ILE A 434 25.34 -8.00 22.56
C ILE A 434 26.18 -9.03 23.31
N GLU A 435 27.36 -8.61 23.73
CA GLU A 435 28.27 -9.41 24.55
C GLU A 435 27.77 -9.44 25.99
N VAL A 436 27.33 -10.61 26.43
CA VAL A 436 26.91 -10.93 27.81
C VAL A 436 27.38 -12.33 28.15
N ASP A 437 27.81 -12.54 29.39
CA ASP A 437 28.16 -13.87 29.86
C ASP A 437 26.90 -14.72 30.01
N ASP A 438 26.95 -15.98 29.54
CA ASP A 438 25.77 -16.86 29.56
C ASP A 438 25.26 -17.11 30.99
N GLU A 439 26.12 -17.00 32.01
CA GLU A 439 25.72 -17.10 33.41
C GLU A 439 24.86 -15.93 33.89
N ASP A 440 24.92 -14.78 33.23
CA ASP A 440 24.12 -13.59 33.56
C ASP A 440 22.78 -13.55 32.86
N VAL A 441 22.53 -14.43 31.89
CA VAL A 441 21.27 -14.45 31.14
C VAL A 441 20.16 -15.14 31.93
N VAL A 442 19.09 -14.40 32.19
CA VAL A 442 17.87 -14.87 32.88
C VAL A 442 16.88 -15.48 31.90
N SER A 443 16.69 -14.86 30.73
CA SER A 443 15.78 -15.38 29.70
C SER A 443 16.26 -15.03 28.30
N LYS A 444 15.96 -15.92 27.34
CA LYS A 444 16.13 -15.70 25.90
C LYS A 444 14.81 -16.06 25.22
N GLY A 445 14.35 -15.25 24.27
CA GLY A 445 13.07 -15.46 23.60
C GLY A 445 13.03 -14.87 22.19
N ARG A 446 11.86 -15.01 21.55
CA ARG A 446 11.57 -14.46 20.22
C ARG A 446 10.14 -13.93 20.14
N LEU A 447 9.91 -12.98 19.24
CA LEU A 447 8.54 -12.61 18.85
C LEU A 447 8.05 -13.58 17.77
N GLY A 448 6.77 -13.96 17.86
CA GLY A 448 6.02 -14.65 16.81
C GLY A 448 5.15 -13.66 16.01
N PRO A 449 4.40 -14.16 15.02
CA PRO A 449 3.51 -13.33 14.20
C PRO A 449 2.57 -12.46 15.04
N GLY A 450 2.52 -11.15 14.77
CA GLY A 450 1.70 -10.16 15.48
C GLY A 450 2.05 -9.88 16.95
N ASN A 451 3.06 -10.55 17.49
CA ASN A 451 3.43 -10.38 18.90
C ASN A 451 4.10 -9.03 19.15
N MET A 452 3.84 -8.47 20.33
CA MET A 452 4.46 -7.24 20.82
C MET A 452 5.13 -7.46 22.19
N ILE A 453 6.22 -6.74 22.45
CA ILE A 453 6.79 -6.54 23.79
C ILE A 453 6.89 -5.05 24.09
N THR A 454 6.77 -4.69 25.37
CA THR A 454 6.98 -3.32 25.85
C THR A 454 7.79 -3.30 27.13
N LEU A 455 8.65 -2.30 27.28
CA LEU A 455 9.33 -1.90 28.49
C LEU A 455 8.92 -0.46 28.82
N ASP A 456 8.37 -0.27 30.01
CA ASP A 456 8.24 1.06 30.61
C ASP A 456 9.61 1.49 31.18
N LEU A 457 10.19 2.54 30.62
CA LEU A 457 11.50 3.06 30.99
C LEU A 457 11.50 3.83 32.32
N GLU A 458 10.34 4.21 32.83
CA GLU A 458 10.17 4.91 34.11
C GLU A 458 10.00 3.90 35.26
N THR A 459 9.20 2.85 35.05
CA THR A 459 8.89 1.85 36.09
C THR A 459 9.73 0.58 36.02
N GLY A 460 10.32 0.28 34.86
CA GLY A 460 11.01 -0.98 34.59
C GLY A 460 10.09 -2.16 34.28
N ASP A 461 8.79 -1.92 34.12
CA ASP A 461 7.80 -2.96 33.83
C ASP A 461 7.97 -3.50 32.41
N PHE A 462 8.36 -4.77 32.32
CA PHE A 462 8.54 -5.48 31.06
C PHE A 462 7.39 -6.45 30.81
N LYS A 463 6.63 -6.19 29.74
CA LYS A 463 5.48 -7.00 29.34
C LYS A 463 5.73 -7.68 28.01
N GLN A 464 5.38 -8.96 27.97
CA GLN A 464 5.31 -9.74 26.74
C GLN A 464 3.88 -9.70 26.15
N ASN A 465 3.69 -10.35 25.00
CA ASN A 465 2.50 -10.18 24.15
C ASN A 465 1.17 -10.20 24.90
N LEU A 466 0.85 -11.28 25.61
CA LEU A 466 -0.45 -11.41 26.26
C LEU A 466 -0.71 -10.29 27.29
N GLY A 467 0.30 -9.92 28.09
CA GLY A 467 0.18 -8.83 29.04
C GLY A 467 -0.06 -7.48 28.36
N VAL A 468 0.65 -7.21 27.26
CA VAL A 468 0.43 -5.99 26.45
C VAL A 468 -0.99 -5.96 25.88
N LYS A 469 -1.48 -7.06 25.30
CA LYS A 469 -2.80 -7.10 24.67
C LYS A 469 -3.94 -7.00 25.69
N LEU A 470 -3.80 -7.61 26.86
CA LEU A 470 -4.77 -7.48 27.95
C LEU A 470 -4.85 -6.05 28.48
N ASP A 471 -3.70 -5.39 28.69
CA ASP A 471 -3.68 -3.98 29.10
C ASP A 471 -4.43 -3.11 28.08
N LEU A 472 -4.20 -3.33 26.78
CA LEU A 472 -4.86 -2.58 25.72
C LEU A 472 -6.37 -2.88 25.66
N ALA A 473 -6.76 -4.14 25.73
CA ALA A 473 -8.16 -4.56 25.70
C ALA A 473 -8.96 -4.05 26.91
N SER A 474 -8.29 -3.84 28.05
CA SER A 474 -8.92 -3.33 29.29
C SER A 474 -9.23 -1.83 29.27
N LYS A 475 -8.73 -1.07 28.27
CA LYS A 475 -8.90 0.39 28.22
C LYS A 475 -10.33 0.85 27.98
N ALA A 476 -11.17 0.01 27.38
CA ALA A 476 -12.55 0.34 27.05
C ALA A 476 -13.40 -0.93 26.93
N PRO A 477 -14.73 -0.84 27.13
CA PRO A 477 -15.64 -1.97 26.97
C PRO A 477 -15.96 -2.25 25.48
N TYR A 478 -14.93 -2.56 24.69
CA TYR A 478 -15.04 -2.75 23.23
C TYR A 478 -16.12 -3.76 22.83
N ALA A 479 -16.24 -4.86 23.59
CA ALA A 479 -17.23 -5.90 23.33
C ALA A 479 -18.68 -5.41 23.50
N GLU A 480 -18.94 -4.57 24.50
CA GLU A 480 -20.27 -4.01 24.75
C GLU A 480 -20.65 -3.06 23.61
N TRP A 481 -19.75 -2.16 23.23
CA TRP A 481 -19.98 -1.21 22.13
C TRP A 481 -20.23 -1.89 20.79
N LEU A 482 -19.45 -2.94 20.48
CA LEU A 482 -19.67 -3.73 19.27
C LEU A 482 -21.02 -4.44 19.29
N LYS A 483 -21.43 -5.01 20.42
CA LYS A 483 -22.72 -5.68 20.55
C LYS A 483 -23.90 -4.73 20.36
N GLU A 484 -23.77 -3.49 20.83
CA GLU A 484 -24.84 -2.49 20.76
C GLU A 484 -24.96 -1.83 19.37
N ARG A 485 -23.86 -1.64 18.65
CA ARG A 485 -23.81 -0.74 17.48
C ARG A 485 -23.33 -1.35 16.18
N ARG A 486 -22.60 -2.47 16.20
CA ARG A 486 -22.15 -3.10 14.95
C ARG A 486 -23.33 -3.75 14.24
N THR A 487 -23.44 -3.49 12.94
CA THR A 487 -24.38 -4.21 12.06
C THR A 487 -23.59 -5.14 11.15
N VAL A 488 -24.00 -6.40 11.06
CA VAL A 488 -23.39 -7.39 10.14
C VAL A 488 -24.44 -7.79 9.12
N VAL A 489 -24.12 -7.65 7.84
CA VAL A 489 -24.91 -8.23 6.75
C VAL A 489 -24.49 -9.68 6.62
N GLU A 490 -25.30 -10.56 7.19
CA GLU A 490 -25.11 -12.00 7.07
C GLU A 490 -25.27 -12.48 5.63
N ALA A 491 -24.45 -13.47 5.24
CA ALA A 491 -24.56 -14.11 3.93
C ALA A 491 -25.99 -14.62 3.70
N ARG A 492 -26.57 -14.25 2.56
CA ARG A 492 -27.92 -14.68 2.17
C ARG A 492 -27.84 -15.82 1.17
N PRO A 493 -28.77 -16.79 1.22
CA PRO A 493 -28.81 -17.85 0.22
C PRO A 493 -29.03 -17.25 -1.17
N PHE A 494 -28.41 -17.85 -2.19
CA PHE A 494 -28.76 -17.54 -3.56
C PHE A 494 -30.11 -18.19 -3.89
N ASP A 495 -31.03 -17.38 -4.41
CA ASP A 495 -32.35 -17.83 -4.87
C ASP A 495 -32.27 -18.15 -6.38
N ALA A 496 -32.63 -19.36 -6.79
CA ALA A 496 -32.62 -19.79 -8.19
C ALA A 496 -33.59 -18.98 -9.09
N GLU A 497 -34.67 -18.45 -8.53
CA GLU A 497 -35.63 -17.63 -9.25
C GLU A 497 -35.11 -16.18 -9.36
N MET A 498 -34.71 -15.56 -8.25
CA MET A 498 -34.38 -14.12 -8.22
C MET A 498 -32.94 -13.76 -8.59
N ALA A 499 -31.95 -14.64 -8.41
CA ALA A 499 -30.54 -14.27 -8.52
C ALA A 499 -30.04 -14.06 -9.97
N GLY A 500 -30.85 -14.33 -10.99
CA GLY A 500 -30.40 -14.36 -12.38
C GLY A 500 -31.41 -13.88 -13.42
N GLU A 501 -32.37 -13.03 -13.05
CA GLU A 501 -33.30 -12.44 -14.01
C GLU A 501 -32.81 -11.08 -14.50
N VAL A 502 -32.28 -11.05 -15.73
CA VAL A 502 -32.27 -9.84 -16.56
C VAL A 502 -33.37 -10.02 -17.61
N PRO A 503 -34.41 -9.18 -17.64
CA PRO A 503 -35.43 -9.24 -18.67
C PRO A 503 -34.81 -8.99 -20.06
N GLY A 504 -35.20 -9.77 -21.07
CA GLY A 504 -34.78 -9.59 -22.46
C GLY A 504 -33.77 -10.63 -22.99
N ASN A 505 -33.10 -10.31 -24.10
CA ASN A 505 -32.15 -11.21 -24.74
C ASN A 505 -30.80 -11.20 -24.00
N VAL A 506 -30.55 -12.19 -23.14
CA VAL A 506 -29.32 -12.30 -22.33
C VAL A 506 -28.05 -12.27 -23.18
N ILE A 507 -28.04 -12.91 -24.37
CA ILE A 507 -26.88 -12.92 -25.26
C ILE A 507 -26.58 -11.52 -25.82
N GLN A 508 -27.63 -10.76 -26.13
CA GLN A 508 -27.50 -9.36 -26.54
C GLN A 508 -26.91 -8.52 -25.41
N GLN A 509 -27.39 -8.70 -24.17
CA GLN A 509 -26.88 -7.98 -23.00
C GLN A 509 -25.40 -8.32 -22.73
N LEU A 510 -25.05 -9.61 -22.72
CA LEU A 510 -23.66 -10.05 -22.59
C LEU A 510 -22.77 -9.44 -23.67
N THR A 511 -23.22 -9.43 -24.93
CA THR A 511 -22.46 -8.83 -26.03
C THR A 511 -22.31 -7.32 -25.89
N ALA A 512 -23.34 -6.62 -25.41
CA ALA A 512 -23.30 -5.17 -25.20
C ALA A 512 -22.24 -4.76 -24.17
N PHE A 513 -22.01 -5.60 -23.16
CA PHE A 513 -20.99 -5.38 -22.13
C PHE A 513 -19.64 -6.04 -22.43
N GLY A 514 -19.43 -6.54 -23.66
CA GLY A 514 -18.13 -7.04 -24.12
C GLY A 514 -17.79 -8.46 -23.71
N TRP A 515 -18.77 -9.26 -23.26
CA TRP A 515 -18.54 -10.67 -22.94
C TRP A 515 -18.22 -11.49 -24.20
N SER A 516 -17.25 -12.38 -24.09
CA SER A 516 -16.94 -13.35 -25.13
C SER A 516 -17.47 -14.75 -24.82
N LEU A 517 -17.49 -15.59 -25.85
CA LEU A 517 -17.79 -17.02 -25.69
C LEU A 517 -16.78 -17.73 -24.78
N GLU A 518 -15.50 -17.34 -24.82
CA GLU A 518 -14.46 -17.95 -24.00
C GLU A 518 -14.62 -17.57 -22.52
N ASP A 519 -15.01 -16.33 -22.22
CA ASP A 519 -15.36 -15.90 -20.85
C ASP A 519 -16.47 -16.77 -20.27
N LEU A 520 -17.54 -16.98 -21.04
CA LEU A 520 -18.70 -17.73 -20.58
C LEU A 520 -18.40 -19.24 -20.48
N GLU A 521 -17.89 -19.87 -21.54
CA GLU A 521 -17.75 -21.32 -21.57
C GLU A 521 -16.59 -21.84 -20.74
N MET A 522 -15.47 -21.12 -20.72
CA MET A 522 -14.26 -21.53 -19.98
C MET A 522 -14.30 -20.99 -18.56
N GLN A 523 -14.24 -19.67 -18.38
CA GLN A 523 -14.09 -19.07 -17.04
C GLN A 523 -15.32 -19.31 -16.17
N VAL A 524 -16.48 -18.81 -16.57
CA VAL A 524 -17.73 -18.95 -15.78
C VAL A 524 -18.15 -20.42 -15.68
N GLY A 525 -17.91 -21.18 -16.74
CA GLY A 525 -18.15 -22.62 -16.77
C GLY A 525 -17.44 -23.41 -15.67
N ASP A 526 -16.15 -23.15 -15.45
CA ASP A 526 -15.38 -23.85 -14.42
C ASP A 526 -15.71 -23.32 -13.02
N MET A 527 -15.83 -22.00 -12.86
CA MET A 527 -16.16 -21.36 -11.58
C MET A 527 -17.50 -21.86 -11.03
N SER A 528 -18.55 -21.86 -11.84
CA SER A 528 -19.88 -22.30 -11.42
C SER A 528 -19.95 -23.81 -11.12
N ASN A 529 -19.26 -24.64 -11.91
CA ASN A 529 -19.30 -26.10 -11.74
C ASN A 529 -18.40 -26.63 -10.61
N ALA A 530 -17.19 -26.07 -10.45
CA ALA A 530 -16.16 -26.59 -9.55
C ALA A 530 -15.82 -25.67 -8.36
N GLY A 531 -16.28 -24.41 -8.36
CA GLY A 531 -15.94 -23.43 -7.34
C GLY A 531 -14.48 -23.03 -7.34
N LYS A 532 -13.83 -23.13 -8.52
CA LYS A 532 -12.43 -22.79 -8.75
C LYS A 532 -12.31 -22.06 -10.09
N GLU A 533 -11.35 -21.15 -10.18
CA GLU A 533 -11.00 -20.52 -11.46
C GLU A 533 -10.50 -21.55 -12.49
N THR A 534 -10.58 -21.19 -13.76
CA THR A 534 -10.04 -22.00 -14.86
C THR A 534 -8.53 -22.10 -14.77
N LEU A 535 -8.01 -23.32 -14.89
CA LEU A 535 -6.59 -23.58 -15.08
C LEU A 535 -6.28 -23.69 -16.57
N PHE A 536 -5.19 -23.04 -17.00
CA PHE A 536 -4.71 -23.10 -18.37
C PHE A 536 -3.19 -23.29 -18.41
N SER A 537 -2.62 -23.43 -19.61
CA SER A 537 -1.19 -23.72 -19.83
C SER A 537 -0.64 -22.99 -21.05
N LEU A 538 0.69 -22.94 -21.18
CA LEU A 538 1.45 -22.09 -22.12
C LEU A 538 1.47 -20.62 -21.67
N GLY A 539 2.21 -19.78 -22.41
CA GLY A 539 2.30 -18.35 -22.15
C GLY A 539 1.17 -17.58 -22.84
N GLU A 540 0.93 -16.36 -22.38
CA GLU A 540 0.09 -15.39 -23.09
C GLU A 540 0.83 -14.92 -24.35
N ASP A 541 0.32 -15.32 -25.52
CA ASP A 541 0.96 -15.09 -26.81
C ASP A 541 0.09 -14.27 -27.78
N THR A 542 -0.98 -13.65 -27.27
CA THR A 542 -1.76 -12.62 -27.96
C THR A 542 -1.10 -11.23 -27.84
N PRO A 543 -1.48 -10.26 -28.69
CA PRO A 543 -1.02 -8.88 -28.55
C PRO A 543 -1.41 -8.28 -27.19
N LEU A 544 -0.64 -7.30 -26.71
CA LEU A 544 -1.12 -6.42 -25.63
C LEU A 544 -2.46 -5.79 -26.04
N ALA A 545 -3.37 -5.56 -25.10
CA ALA A 545 -4.72 -5.03 -25.36
C ALA A 545 -4.69 -3.78 -26.26
N VAL A 546 -3.80 -2.82 -25.97
CA VAL A 546 -3.60 -1.58 -26.75
C VAL A 546 -3.14 -1.82 -28.21
N LEU A 547 -2.55 -2.97 -28.51
CA LEU A 547 -2.09 -3.37 -29.85
C LEU A 547 -3.05 -4.33 -30.56
N SER A 548 -4.07 -4.81 -29.86
CA SER A 548 -5.06 -5.73 -30.39
C SER A 548 -5.95 -5.05 -31.44
N GLN A 549 -6.46 -5.86 -32.38
CA GLN A 549 -7.47 -5.40 -33.33
C GLN A 549 -8.90 -5.72 -32.88
N LYS A 550 -9.03 -6.39 -31.73
CA LYS A 550 -10.31 -6.73 -31.10
C LYS A 550 -10.53 -5.79 -29.91
N PRO A 551 -11.78 -5.45 -29.59
CA PRO A 551 -12.07 -4.60 -28.44
C PRO A 551 -11.76 -5.35 -27.15
N HIS A 552 -11.10 -4.67 -26.21
CA HIS A 552 -10.72 -5.22 -24.91
C HIS A 552 -11.47 -4.51 -23.78
N THR A 553 -11.70 -5.21 -22.68
CA THR A 553 -12.22 -4.53 -21.49
C THR A 553 -11.14 -3.67 -20.87
N ILE A 554 -11.52 -2.58 -20.20
CA ILE A 554 -10.55 -1.69 -19.54
C ILE A 554 -9.68 -2.45 -18.50
N TYR A 555 -10.18 -3.56 -17.96
CA TYR A 555 -9.43 -4.45 -17.07
C TYR A 555 -8.17 -5.02 -17.71
N ASP A 556 -8.17 -5.31 -19.00
CA ASP A 556 -7.05 -5.97 -19.71
C ASP A 556 -5.78 -5.10 -19.77
N TYR A 557 -5.94 -3.79 -19.60
CA TYR A 557 -4.87 -2.79 -19.57
C TYR A 557 -4.15 -2.75 -18.21
N PHE A 558 -4.72 -3.33 -17.16
CA PHE A 558 -4.13 -3.37 -15.82
C PHE A 558 -3.45 -4.71 -15.56
N LYS A 559 -2.14 -4.69 -15.34
CA LYS A 559 -1.38 -5.88 -14.95
C LYS A 559 -1.20 -5.90 -13.44
N GLN A 560 -1.54 -7.02 -12.82
CA GLN A 560 -1.37 -7.22 -11.38
C GLN A 560 0.10 -7.09 -11.01
N ARG A 561 0.42 -6.18 -10.09
CA ARG A 561 1.76 -6.17 -9.47
C ARG A 561 1.90 -7.38 -8.56
N PHE A 562 3.13 -7.83 -8.39
CA PHE A 562 3.46 -8.95 -7.52
C PHE A 562 4.84 -8.72 -6.89
N ALA A 563 5.06 -9.33 -5.74
CA ALA A 563 6.27 -9.14 -4.98
C ALA A 563 7.41 -10.00 -5.54
N GLN A 564 8.60 -9.41 -5.61
CA GLN A 564 9.83 -10.09 -6.00
C GLN A 564 10.99 -9.55 -5.17
N VAL A 565 11.68 -10.41 -4.41
CA VAL A 565 12.86 -10.09 -3.58
C VAL A 565 12.57 -9.18 -2.39
N THR A 566 11.93 -8.02 -2.59
CA THR A 566 11.67 -6.98 -1.59
C THR A 566 10.74 -7.43 -0.49
N ASN A 567 9.75 -8.27 -0.79
CA ASN A 567 8.89 -8.88 0.19
C ASN A 567 8.41 -10.25 -0.34
N PRO A 568 8.02 -11.20 0.53
CA PRO A 568 7.55 -12.50 0.10
C PRO A 568 6.04 -12.47 -0.22
N PRO A 569 5.57 -13.26 -1.20
CA PRO A 569 4.15 -13.59 -1.32
C PRO A 569 3.71 -14.51 -0.18
N ILE A 570 2.39 -14.59 0.04
CA ILE A 570 1.75 -15.48 1.04
C ILE A 570 1.12 -16.68 0.31
N ASP A 571 1.02 -17.83 1.00
CA ASP A 571 0.27 -18.99 0.49
C ASP A 571 -1.22 -18.87 0.87
N PRO A 572 -2.12 -18.54 -0.08
CA PRO A 572 -3.53 -18.29 0.22
C PRO A 572 -4.30 -19.57 0.59
N LEU A 573 -3.69 -20.75 0.42
CA LEU A 573 -4.31 -22.04 0.75
C LEU A 573 -3.83 -22.54 2.12
N ARG A 574 -2.52 -22.49 2.39
CA ARG A 574 -1.93 -23.01 3.64
C ARG A 574 -1.94 -22.00 4.77
N GLU A 575 -1.81 -20.72 4.43
CA GLU A 575 -1.77 -19.60 5.38
C GLU A 575 -3.05 -18.77 5.31
N GLY A 576 -4.11 -19.29 4.67
CA GLY A 576 -5.39 -18.60 4.48
C GLY A 576 -6.08 -18.15 5.78
N ILE A 577 -5.73 -18.72 6.93
CA ILE A 577 -6.24 -18.31 8.26
C ILE A 577 -5.86 -16.87 8.61
N VAL A 578 -4.74 -16.37 8.08
CA VAL A 578 -4.37 -14.97 8.31
C VAL A 578 -5.14 -14.03 7.36
N MET A 579 -5.74 -14.54 6.29
CA MET A 579 -6.34 -13.71 5.25
C MET A 579 -7.83 -13.44 5.48
N GLY A 580 -8.35 -12.37 4.88
CA GLY A 580 -9.76 -11.98 5.02
C GLY A 580 -10.27 -11.15 3.85
N VAL A 581 -11.51 -11.41 3.46
CA VAL A 581 -12.23 -10.68 2.39
C VAL A 581 -13.41 -9.85 2.89
N ASP A 582 -13.68 -9.88 4.20
CA ASP A 582 -14.71 -9.05 4.80
C ASP A 582 -14.35 -7.57 4.70
N MET A 583 -15.38 -6.74 4.56
CA MET A 583 -15.22 -5.30 4.35
C MET A 583 -16.12 -4.51 5.30
N PRO A 584 -15.61 -3.41 5.90
CA PRO A 584 -16.45 -2.40 6.51
C PRO A 584 -17.13 -1.56 5.42
N LEU A 585 -18.36 -1.12 5.69
CA LEU A 585 -19.15 -0.21 4.88
C LEU A 585 -19.65 0.97 5.71
N GLY A 586 -19.95 2.07 5.02
CA GLY A 586 -20.47 3.31 5.58
C GLY A 586 -19.38 4.34 5.88
N ILE A 587 -19.67 5.20 6.86
CA ILE A 587 -18.77 6.28 7.30
C ILE A 587 -17.54 5.69 7.99
N ARG A 588 -16.38 6.11 7.52
CA ARG A 588 -15.09 5.87 8.16
C ARG A 588 -14.78 7.00 9.13
N ARG A 589 -14.96 6.71 10.42
CA ARG A 589 -14.78 7.69 11.50
C ARG A 589 -13.29 7.92 11.81
N ASP A 590 -13.01 9.10 12.31
CA ASP A 590 -11.65 9.52 12.65
C ASP A 590 -11.21 8.94 14.01
N LEU A 591 -10.00 8.41 14.06
CA LEU A 591 -9.32 7.94 15.28
C LEU A 591 -8.62 9.07 16.04
N ALA A 592 -9.00 10.34 15.83
CA ALA A 592 -8.45 11.46 16.61
C ALA A 592 -8.89 11.38 18.08
N ASP A 593 -10.11 10.93 18.32
CA ASP A 593 -10.69 10.90 19.66
C ASP A 593 -10.27 9.64 20.44
N ALA A 594 -10.59 9.67 21.74
CA ALA A 594 -10.52 8.50 22.60
C ALA A 594 -11.53 7.44 22.12
N PRO A 595 -11.31 6.15 22.44
CA PRO A 595 -12.28 5.11 22.12
C PRO A 595 -13.67 5.48 22.68
N SER A 596 -14.69 5.36 21.84
CA SER A 596 -16.07 5.66 22.17
C SER A 596 -17.03 4.65 21.52
N PRO A 597 -18.28 4.53 22.02
CA PRO A 597 -19.30 3.68 21.41
C PRO A 597 -19.65 4.11 19.97
N GLU A 598 -19.59 5.41 19.65
CA GLU A 598 -19.90 5.93 18.31
C GLU A 598 -18.98 5.36 17.23
N LEU A 599 -17.72 5.10 17.54
CA LEU A 599 -16.76 4.48 16.62
C LEU A 599 -17.06 2.99 16.34
N ALA A 600 -17.91 2.34 17.15
CA ALA A 600 -18.34 0.96 16.92
C ALA A 600 -19.54 0.84 15.96
N ASP A 601 -20.18 1.95 15.58
CA ASP A 601 -21.24 2.00 14.56
C ASP A 601 -20.63 1.79 13.17
N GLN A 602 -20.46 0.52 12.83
CA GLN A 602 -19.88 0.03 11.59
C GLN A 602 -20.82 -0.99 10.96
N LEU A 603 -21.02 -0.89 9.64
CA LEU A 603 -21.66 -1.95 8.86
C LEU A 603 -20.57 -2.88 8.32
N ARG A 604 -20.74 -4.20 8.44
CA ARG A 604 -19.77 -5.16 7.92
C ARG A 604 -20.43 -6.15 6.97
N ILE A 605 -19.78 -6.42 5.84
CA ILE A 605 -20.12 -7.49 4.91
C ILE A 605 -19.08 -8.62 4.99
N GLN A 606 -19.52 -9.87 4.82
CA GLN A 606 -18.65 -11.04 4.91
C GLN A 606 -17.88 -11.33 3.60
N SER A 607 -18.35 -10.79 2.48
CA SER A 607 -17.78 -11.00 1.14
C SER A 607 -17.86 -9.71 0.33
N PRO A 608 -16.85 -9.42 -0.52
CA PRO A 608 -16.92 -8.31 -1.45
C PRO A 608 -17.82 -8.62 -2.66
N VAL A 609 -18.29 -9.87 -2.82
CA VAL A 609 -19.14 -10.30 -3.94
C VAL A 609 -20.58 -10.50 -3.46
N LEU A 610 -21.39 -9.48 -3.62
CA LEU A 610 -22.77 -9.45 -3.13
C LEU A 610 -23.72 -10.15 -4.11
N ASN A 611 -24.73 -10.82 -3.57
CA ASN A 611 -25.95 -11.15 -4.30
C ASN A 611 -27.01 -10.05 -4.08
N SER A 612 -28.13 -10.13 -4.81
CA SER A 612 -29.16 -9.11 -4.76
C SER A 612 -29.78 -8.96 -3.37
N ALA A 613 -29.99 -10.07 -2.64
CA ALA A 613 -30.54 -10.05 -1.29
C ALA A 613 -29.60 -9.38 -0.26
N GLU A 614 -28.30 -9.57 -0.40
CA GLU A 614 -27.28 -8.90 0.43
C GLU A 614 -27.17 -7.42 0.07
N LEU A 615 -27.25 -7.06 -1.21
CA LEU A 615 -27.29 -5.66 -1.64
C LEU A 615 -28.52 -4.94 -1.06
N GLU A 616 -29.71 -5.55 -1.12
CA GLU A 616 -30.91 -5.01 -0.46
C GLU A 616 -30.75 -4.90 1.06
N ALA A 617 -30.09 -5.88 1.70
CA ALA A 617 -29.80 -5.81 3.13
C ALA A 617 -28.85 -4.64 3.49
N VAL A 618 -27.88 -4.33 2.64
CA VAL A 618 -27.03 -3.13 2.79
C VAL A 618 -27.86 -1.85 2.69
N LYS A 619 -28.75 -1.74 1.69
CA LYS A 619 -29.65 -0.59 1.50
C LYS A 619 -30.58 -0.37 2.70
N ALA A 620 -31.05 -1.46 3.30
CA ALA A 620 -31.89 -1.40 4.49
C ALA A 620 -31.12 -0.96 5.75
N ALA A 621 -29.80 -1.21 5.80
CA ALA A 621 -28.97 -0.94 6.97
C ALA A 621 -28.40 0.49 6.99
N LYS A 622 -28.09 1.08 5.83
CA LYS A 622 -27.45 2.40 5.72
C LYS A 622 -28.05 3.24 4.58
N PRO A 623 -28.10 4.59 4.72
CA PRO A 623 -28.59 5.46 3.64
C PRO A 623 -27.79 5.24 2.35
N ALA A 624 -28.49 4.83 1.29
CA ALA A 624 -27.88 4.49 0.01
C ALA A 624 -28.40 5.37 -1.13
N ALA A 625 -27.53 5.77 -2.06
CA ALA A 625 -27.86 6.45 -3.30
C ALA A 625 -27.49 5.59 -4.51
N PHE A 626 -28.40 5.53 -5.49
CA PHE A 626 -28.21 4.81 -6.76
C PHE A 626 -27.84 5.81 -7.84
N LEU A 627 -26.67 5.63 -8.43
CA LEU A 627 -26.13 6.52 -9.45
C LEU A 627 -25.92 5.71 -10.72
N SER A 628 -26.63 6.09 -11.77
CA SER A 628 -26.52 5.44 -13.07
C SER A 628 -25.13 5.69 -13.67
N THR A 629 -24.52 4.65 -14.23
CA THR A 629 -23.32 4.76 -15.06
C THR A 629 -23.65 4.68 -16.55
N LEU A 630 -24.94 4.76 -16.92
CA LEU A 630 -25.40 4.82 -18.31
C LEU A 630 -25.44 6.27 -18.81
N TYR A 631 -25.15 6.45 -20.10
CA TYR A 631 -25.23 7.76 -20.76
C TYR A 631 -25.67 7.61 -22.23
N PRO A 632 -26.24 8.65 -22.86
CA PRO A 632 -26.71 8.54 -24.24
C PRO A 632 -25.58 8.27 -25.23
N ILE A 633 -25.71 7.21 -26.05
CA ILE A 633 -24.72 6.89 -27.10
C ILE A 633 -24.61 7.99 -28.16
N SER A 634 -25.69 8.78 -28.34
CA SER A 634 -25.74 9.92 -29.25
C SER A 634 -24.79 11.07 -28.87
N SER A 635 -24.25 11.06 -27.66
CA SER A 635 -23.25 12.05 -27.20
C SER A 635 -21.89 11.90 -27.89
N GLY A 636 -21.68 10.82 -28.66
CA GLY A 636 -20.45 10.61 -29.41
C GLY A 636 -19.24 10.29 -28.51
N PRO A 637 -18.01 10.29 -29.08
CA PRO A 637 -16.78 9.89 -28.38
C PRO A 637 -16.47 10.75 -27.14
N GLU A 638 -16.78 12.05 -27.19
CA GLU A 638 -16.58 12.98 -26.06
C GLU A 638 -17.61 12.75 -24.92
N GLY A 639 -18.68 12.00 -25.19
CA GLY A 639 -19.75 11.76 -24.23
C GLY A 639 -19.31 11.03 -22.96
N LEU A 640 -18.30 10.16 -23.06
CA LEU A 640 -17.81 9.39 -21.92
C LEU A 640 -17.17 10.28 -20.85
N GLN A 641 -16.30 11.21 -21.24
CA GLN A 641 -15.62 12.11 -20.31
C GLN A 641 -16.64 13.04 -19.59
N ALA A 642 -17.62 13.55 -20.34
CA ALA A 642 -18.69 14.36 -19.77
C ALA A 642 -19.54 13.55 -18.77
N ALA A 643 -19.88 12.30 -19.10
CA ALA A 643 -20.63 11.41 -18.22
C ALA A 643 -19.86 11.08 -16.93
N VAL A 644 -18.56 10.83 -17.02
CA VAL A 644 -17.70 10.63 -15.83
C VAL A 644 -17.68 11.88 -14.94
N THR A 645 -17.56 13.06 -15.54
CA THR A 645 -17.58 14.33 -14.79
C THR A 645 -18.91 14.55 -14.08
N ALA A 646 -20.03 14.27 -14.77
CA ALA A 646 -21.36 14.35 -14.18
C ALA A 646 -21.54 13.36 -13.02
N LEU A 647 -21.12 12.10 -13.20
CA LEU A 647 -21.18 11.07 -12.17
C LEU A 647 -20.40 11.47 -10.91
N CYS A 648 -19.20 12.05 -11.06
CA CYS A 648 -18.41 12.55 -9.93
C CYS A 648 -19.15 13.65 -9.15
N ALA A 649 -19.78 14.60 -9.84
CA ALA A 649 -20.56 15.67 -9.22
C ALA A 649 -21.82 15.14 -8.51
N GLU A 650 -22.53 14.19 -9.13
CA GLU A 650 -23.70 13.54 -8.54
C GLU A 650 -23.33 12.73 -7.30
N ALA A 651 -22.23 11.99 -7.36
CA ALA A 651 -21.70 11.24 -6.22
C ALA A 651 -21.35 12.16 -5.05
N GLU A 652 -20.65 13.27 -5.31
CA GLU A 652 -20.36 14.25 -4.27
C GLU A 652 -21.64 14.84 -3.66
N ALA A 653 -22.61 15.22 -4.50
CA ALA A 653 -23.88 15.77 -4.03
C ALA A 653 -24.66 14.75 -3.17
N ALA A 654 -24.68 13.47 -3.56
CA ALA A 654 -25.33 12.42 -2.81
C ALA A 654 -24.68 12.20 -1.43
N VAL A 655 -23.35 12.17 -1.35
CA VAL A 655 -22.63 12.03 -0.07
C VAL A 655 -22.86 13.24 0.82
N ARG A 656 -22.79 14.46 0.27
CA ARG A 656 -23.12 15.68 1.03
C ARG A 656 -24.59 15.73 1.47
N GLY A 657 -25.47 15.05 0.73
CA GLY A 657 -26.87 14.84 1.08
C GLY A 657 -27.11 13.78 2.17
N GLY A 658 -26.07 13.09 2.64
CA GLY A 658 -26.14 12.11 3.73
C GLY A 658 -26.14 10.64 3.28
N ALA A 659 -25.85 10.34 2.00
CA ALA A 659 -25.65 8.96 1.57
C ALA A 659 -24.34 8.40 2.16
N GLU A 660 -24.44 7.26 2.87
CA GLU A 660 -23.29 6.52 3.41
C GLU A 660 -22.84 5.38 2.48
N VAL A 661 -23.68 5.04 1.50
CA VAL A 661 -23.39 4.03 0.47
C VAL A 661 -23.78 4.58 -0.90
N LEU A 662 -22.83 4.58 -1.83
CA LEU A 662 -23.06 4.88 -3.24
C LEU A 662 -23.10 3.57 -4.00
N VAL A 663 -24.20 3.29 -4.69
CA VAL A 663 -24.29 2.17 -5.63
C VAL A 663 -24.17 2.74 -7.04
N LEU A 664 -22.99 2.55 -7.64
CA LEU A 664 -22.75 2.88 -9.04
C LEU A 664 -23.27 1.72 -9.87
N THR A 665 -24.23 1.99 -10.76
CA THR A 665 -24.98 0.92 -11.41
C THR A 665 -25.14 1.12 -12.92
N ASP A 666 -24.82 0.06 -13.67
CA ASP A 666 -25.20 -0.08 -15.08
C ASP A 666 -26.45 -0.97 -15.26
N TYR A 667 -27.11 -1.34 -14.14
CA TYR A 667 -28.37 -2.07 -14.17
C TYR A 667 -29.53 -1.17 -14.58
N GLN A 668 -30.33 -1.66 -15.52
CA GLN A 668 -31.57 -1.03 -15.96
C GLN A 668 -32.64 -2.11 -16.10
N GLU A 669 -33.85 -1.82 -15.59
CA GLU A 669 -35.00 -2.71 -15.78
C GLU A 669 -35.31 -2.83 -17.28
N GLY A 670 -35.27 -4.05 -17.81
CA GLY A 670 -35.37 -4.31 -19.26
C GLY A 670 -34.04 -4.48 -20.00
N GLY A 671 -32.90 -4.32 -19.30
CA GLY A 671 -31.56 -4.35 -19.87
C GLY A 671 -31.17 -3.03 -20.54
N ILE A 672 -29.89 -2.91 -20.93
CA ILE A 672 -29.37 -1.69 -21.56
C ILE A 672 -30.08 -1.43 -22.90
N ALA A 673 -30.61 -0.21 -23.10
CA ALA A 673 -31.32 0.16 -24.32
C ALA A 673 -30.36 0.40 -25.50
N ALA A 674 -30.86 0.49 -26.74
CA ALA A 674 -30.03 0.69 -27.93
C ALA A 674 -29.40 2.10 -27.98
N GLU A 675 -30.11 3.08 -27.43
CA GLU A 675 -29.72 4.48 -27.28
C GLU A 675 -28.75 4.73 -26.12
N ASP A 676 -28.49 3.73 -25.28
CA ASP A 676 -27.63 3.85 -24.11
C ASP A 676 -26.22 3.29 -24.38
N ALA A 677 -25.21 4.03 -23.92
CA ALA A 677 -23.86 3.58 -23.69
C ALA A 677 -23.61 3.53 -22.17
N PHE A 678 -22.45 3.02 -21.76
CA PHE A 678 -22.10 2.89 -20.34
C PHE A 678 -20.67 3.35 -20.08
N ILE A 679 -20.45 3.97 -18.91
CA ILE A 679 -19.11 4.21 -18.39
C ILE A 679 -18.57 2.85 -17.94
N PRO A 680 -17.43 2.37 -18.45
CA PRO A 680 -16.82 1.13 -17.93
C PRO A 680 -16.68 1.22 -16.41
N MET A 681 -17.21 0.23 -15.69
CA MET A 681 -17.41 0.34 -14.24
C MET A 681 -16.12 0.61 -13.47
N LEU A 682 -14.98 0.11 -13.97
CA LEU A 682 -13.67 0.41 -13.37
C LEU A 682 -13.32 1.91 -13.42
N ILE A 683 -13.63 2.59 -14.54
CA ILE A 683 -13.44 4.04 -14.70
C ILE A 683 -14.40 4.77 -13.77
N ALA A 684 -15.67 4.36 -13.70
CA ALA A 684 -16.67 4.97 -12.84
C ALA A 684 -16.26 4.92 -11.35
N VAL A 685 -15.88 3.74 -10.86
CA VAL A 685 -15.41 3.54 -9.48
C VAL A 685 -14.16 4.37 -9.19
N GLY A 686 -13.15 4.30 -10.07
CA GLY A 686 -11.89 5.01 -9.87
C GLY A 686 -12.06 6.53 -9.86
N ALA A 687 -12.81 7.07 -10.82
CA ALA A 687 -13.09 8.51 -10.92
C ALA A 687 -13.85 9.03 -9.70
N VAL A 688 -14.93 8.34 -9.29
CA VAL A 688 -15.69 8.71 -8.09
C VAL A 688 -14.82 8.59 -6.84
N HIS A 689 -14.01 7.53 -6.71
CA HIS A 689 -13.11 7.34 -5.57
C HIS A 689 -12.15 8.53 -5.39
N HIS A 690 -11.42 8.90 -6.45
CA HIS A 690 -10.43 9.99 -6.40
C HIS A 690 -11.10 11.36 -6.28
N HIS A 691 -12.23 11.58 -6.96
CA HIS A 691 -13.01 12.81 -6.83
C HIS A 691 -13.48 13.04 -5.39
N LEU A 692 -14.05 12.02 -4.74
CA LEU A 692 -14.49 12.14 -3.35
C LEU A 692 -13.31 12.37 -2.37
N ILE A 693 -12.10 11.87 -2.67
CA ILE A 693 -10.91 12.17 -1.87
C ILE A 693 -10.57 13.66 -2.00
N ALA A 694 -10.49 14.16 -3.23
CA ALA A 694 -10.18 15.56 -3.50
C ALA A 694 -11.24 16.52 -2.90
N ALA A 695 -12.52 16.13 -2.94
CA ALA A 695 -13.63 16.88 -2.35
C ALA A 695 -13.74 16.76 -0.82
N GLY A 696 -12.91 15.93 -0.18
CA GLY A 696 -12.85 15.76 1.28
C GLY A 696 -13.99 14.93 1.89
N VAL A 697 -14.72 14.16 1.07
CA VAL A 697 -15.93 13.41 1.48
C VAL A 697 -15.81 11.89 1.27
N ARG A 698 -14.66 11.37 0.80
CA ARG A 698 -14.48 9.91 0.58
C ARG A 698 -14.67 9.08 1.84
N LEU A 699 -14.37 9.63 3.01
CA LEU A 699 -14.52 8.94 4.29
C LEU A 699 -15.99 8.89 4.77
N ASP A 700 -16.93 9.56 4.11
CA ASP A 700 -18.34 9.59 4.50
C ASP A 700 -19.19 8.52 3.80
N ALA A 701 -18.66 7.86 2.76
CA ALA A 701 -19.41 6.85 2.03
C ALA A 701 -18.56 5.68 1.54
N SER A 702 -19.19 4.52 1.39
CA SER A 702 -18.65 3.36 0.68
C SER A 702 -19.18 3.31 -0.75
N ILE A 703 -18.41 2.70 -1.67
CA ILE A 703 -18.79 2.56 -3.08
C ILE A 703 -19.08 1.09 -3.36
N ILE A 704 -20.24 0.79 -3.94
CA ILE A 704 -20.61 -0.54 -4.43
C ILE A 704 -20.77 -0.47 -5.93
N ALA A 705 -20.15 -1.41 -6.65
CA ALA A 705 -20.29 -1.54 -8.10
C ALA A 705 -21.36 -2.59 -8.42
N GLU A 706 -22.52 -2.17 -8.89
CA GLU A 706 -23.56 -3.06 -9.45
C GLU A 706 -23.39 -3.10 -10.97
N THR A 707 -22.79 -4.17 -11.50
CA THR A 707 -22.28 -4.14 -12.88
C THR A 707 -22.45 -5.42 -13.67
N ALA A 708 -22.70 -5.24 -14.97
CA ALA A 708 -22.65 -6.28 -15.97
C ALA A 708 -21.23 -6.66 -16.40
N GLN A 709 -20.24 -5.79 -16.20
CA GLN A 709 -18.86 -5.97 -16.69
C GLN A 709 -17.89 -6.48 -15.61
N ALA A 710 -18.32 -7.42 -14.76
CA ALA A 710 -17.47 -8.07 -13.77
C ALA A 710 -17.75 -9.57 -13.66
N TRP A 711 -16.86 -10.40 -14.21
CA TRP A 711 -17.05 -11.85 -14.24
C TRP A 711 -15.81 -12.66 -13.83
N SER A 712 -14.63 -12.07 -13.93
CA SER A 712 -13.37 -12.73 -13.58
C SER A 712 -12.87 -12.30 -12.21
N THR A 713 -11.97 -13.11 -11.63
CA THR A 713 -11.27 -12.77 -10.38
C THR A 713 -10.48 -11.46 -10.50
N HIS A 714 -9.96 -11.18 -11.70
CA HIS A 714 -9.21 -9.96 -11.98
C HIS A 714 -10.11 -8.72 -11.97
N HIS A 715 -11.33 -8.81 -12.48
CA HIS A 715 -12.27 -7.67 -12.50
C HIS A 715 -12.66 -7.28 -11.08
N ILE A 716 -12.97 -8.26 -10.21
CA ILE A 716 -13.26 -8.02 -8.80
C ILE A 716 -12.06 -7.36 -8.11
N ALA A 717 -10.84 -7.88 -8.34
CA ALA A 717 -9.63 -7.29 -7.78
C ALA A 717 -9.41 -5.85 -8.28
N CYS A 718 -9.58 -5.55 -9.56
CA CYS A 718 -9.45 -4.18 -10.07
C CYS A 718 -10.47 -3.24 -9.41
N LEU A 719 -11.75 -3.61 -9.40
CA LEU A 719 -12.80 -2.78 -8.81
C LEU A 719 -12.50 -2.44 -7.34
N VAL A 720 -12.10 -3.44 -6.54
CA VAL A 720 -11.72 -3.21 -5.14
C VAL A 720 -10.43 -2.39 -5.03
N GLY A 721 -9.41 -2.72 -5.80
CA GLY A 721 -8.12 -2.02 -5.77
C GLY A 721 -8.21 -0.54 -6.15
N PHE A 722 -9.22 -0.16 -6.92
CA PHE A 722 -9.50 1.22 -7.33
C PHE A 722 -10.63 1.91 -6.56
N GLY A 723 -11.20 1.27 -5.53
CA GLY A 723 -12.00 1.96 -4.52
C GLY A 723 -13.41 1.45 -4.25
N ALA A 724 -13.86 0.38 -4.92
CA ALA A 724 -15.10 -0.29 -4.57
C ALA A 724 -14.94 -1.07 -3.25
N SER A 725 -15.88 -0.90 -2.33
CA SER A 725 -15.96 -1.69 -1.11
C SER A 725 -16.63 -3.05 -1.34
N ALA A 726 -17.50 -3.15 -2.35
CA ALA A 726 -18.14 -4.39 -2.77
C ALA A 726 -18.56 -4.32 -4.25
N VAL A 727 -18.84 -5.49 -4.82
CA VAL A 727 -19.28 -5.68 -6.20
C VAL A 727 -20.52 -6.57 -6.19
N HIS A 728 -21.60 -6.13 -6.84
CA HIS A 728 -22.74 -6.96 -7.20
C HIS A 728 -22.70 -7.27 -8.71
N PRO A 729 -22.15 -8.41 -9.13
CA PRO A 729 -22.00 -8.75 -10.54
C PRO A 729 -23.29 -9.37 -11.10
N TYR A 730 -24.36 -8.58 -11.26
CA TYR A 730 -25.70 -9.11 -11.58
C TYR A 730 -25.75 -9.91 -12.90
N LEU A 731 -25.06 -9.45 -13.95
CA LEU A 731 -25.09 -10.13 -15.25
C LEU A 731 -24.31 -11.44 -15.22
N LEU A 732 -23.28 -11.57 -14.37
CA LEU A 732 -22.58 -12.84 -14.16
C LEU A 732 -23.54 -13.89 -13.59
N LEU A 733 -24.38 -13.54 -12.62
CA LEU A 733 -25.34 -14.47 -12.05
C LEU A 733 -26.39 -14.88 -13.10
N THR A 734 -26.84 -13.94 -13.93
CA THR A 734 -27.69 -14.25 -15.09
C THR A 734 -26.99 -15.20 -16.08
N ALA A 735 -25.71 -14.96 -16.38
CA ALA A 735 -24.90 -15.80 -17.26
C ALA A 735 -24.72 -17.23 -16.73
N VAL A 736 -24.54 -17.38 -15.41
CA VAL A 736 -24.46 -18.70 -14.75
C VAL A 736 -25.76 -19.48 -14.94
N LYS A 737 -26.94 -18.85 -14.75
CA LYS A 737 -28.24 -19.49 -14.99
C LYS A 737 -28.39 -19.94 -16.43
N MET A 738 -28.16 -19.03 -17.37
CA MET A 738 -28.22 -19.31 -18.81
C MET A 738 -27.29 -20.47 -19.21
N LEU A 739 -26.06 -20.48 -18.71
CA LEU A 739 -25.11 -21.54 -18.97
C LEU A 739 -25.57 -22.86 -18.35
N TYR A 740 -26.03 -22.83 -17.09
CA TYR A 740 -26.52 -23.99 -16.36
C TYR A 740 -27.67 -24.68 -17.09
N ASP A 741 -28.66 -23.91 -17.56
CA ASP A 741 -29.86 -24.40 -18.24
C ASP A 741 -29.61 -24.82 -19.71
N SER A 742 -28.43 -24.48 -20.26
CA SER A 742 -28.12 -24.77 -21.66
C SER A 742 -28.24 -26.27 -21.98
N PRO A 743 -28.81 -26.65 -23.15
CA PRO A 743 -28.95 -28.06 -23.55
C PRO A 743 -27.62 -28.82 -23.55
N LYS A 744 -26.51 -28.13 -23.86
CA LYS A 744 -25.15 -28.67 -23.83
C LYS A 744 -24.77 -29.08 -22.41
N ARG A 745 -24.88 -28.17 -21.43
CA ARG A 745 -24.51 -28.44 -20.03
C ARG A 745 -25.42 -29.49 -19.39
N THR A 746 -26.72 -29.49 -19.70
CA THR A 746 -27.66 -30.53 -19.26
C THR A 746 -27.25 -31.92 -19.74
N LYS A 747 -26.87 -32.06 -21.02
CA LYS A 747 -26.35 -33.33 -21.55
C LYS A 747 -25.03 -33.74 -20.90
N MET A 748 -24.12 -32.80 -20.66
CA MET A 748 -22.84 -33.07 -20.01
C MET A 748 -23.02 -33.53 -18.55
N ARG A 749 -23.95 -32.94 -17.79
CA ARG A 749 -24.32 -33.41 -16.44
C ARG A 749 -24.89 -34.83 -16.48
N ALA A 750 -25.85 -35.09 -17.38
CA ALA A 750 -26.42 -36.43 -17.55
C ALA A 750 -25.38 -37.49 -17.96
N ALA A 751 -24.34 -37.10 -18.71
CA ALA A 751 -23.22 -37.96 -19.11
C ALA A 751 -22.13 -38.09 -18.04
N GLY A 752 -22.27 -37.46 -16.86
CA GLY A 752 -21.26 -37.48 -15.79
C GLY A 752 -19.98 -36.70 -16.10
N GLN A 753 -20.00 -35.81 -17.10
CA GLN A 753 -18.85 -34.98 -17.50
C GLN A 753 -18.76 -33.69 -16.67
N LEU A 754 -19.85 -33.29 -16.01
CA LEU A 754 -19.93 -32.17 -15.08
C LEU A 754 -20.47 -32.66 -13.75
N ASN A 755 -20.22 -31.88 -12.70
CA ASN A 755 -20.78 -32.19 -11.39
C ASN A 755 -22.30 -31.98 -11.45
N ASP A 756 -23.05 -32.94 -10.93
CA ASP A 756 -24.50 -32.82 -10.81
C ASP A 756 -24.84 -32.05 -9.53
N ILE A 757 -24.88 -30.72 -9.64
CA ILE A 757 -25.12 -29.78 -8.54
C ILE A 757 -26.36 -28.91 -8.85
N PRO A 758 -27.12 -28.48 -7.83
CA PRO A 758 -28.22 -27.53 -8.02
C PRO A 758 -27.72 -26.13 -8.40
N LEU A 759 -28.58 -25.30 -9.00
CA LEU A 759 -28.22 -23.96 -9.49
C LEU A 759 -27.74 -23.03 -8.36
N GLU A 760 -28.35 -23.09 -7.19
CA GLU A 760 -27.95 -22.33 -5.98
C GLU A 760 -26.53 -22.67 -5.56
N LYS A 761 -26.14 -23.94 -5.72
CA LYS A 761 -24.76 -24.38 -5.48
C LYS A 761 -23.82 -23.86 -6.56
N ALA A 762 -24.26 -23.77 -7.82
CA ALA A 762 -23.49 -23.17 -8.90
C ALA A 762 -23.20 -21.69 -8.64
N TYR A 763 -24.17 -20.91 -8.15
CA TYR A 763 -23.95 -19.53 -7.71
C TYR A 763 -22.98 -19.42 -6.54
N THR A 764 -23.18 -20.25 -5.51
CA THR A 764 -22.29 -20.29 -4.35
C THR A 764 -20.85 -20.64 -4.75
N ASN A 765 -20.69 -21.58 -5.70
CA ASN A 765 -19.40 -21.95 -6.25
C ASN A 765 -18.76 -20.79 -7.02
N THR A 766 -19.52 -20.07 -7.84
CA THR A 766 -19.02 -18.87 -8.54
C THR A 766 -18.50 -17.82 -7.55
N ARG A 767 -19.26 -17.47 -6.51
CA ARG A 767 -18.81 -16.56 -5.45
C ARG A 767 -17.51 -17.08 -4.81
N LYS A 768 -17.49 -18.34 -4.41
CA LYS A 768 -16.31 -18.97 -3.77
C LYS A 768 -15.07 -18.92 -4.66
N ALA A 769 -15.24 -19.14 -5.97
CA ALA A 769 -14.13 -19.06 -6.93
C ALA A 769 -13.58 -17.63 -7.05
N LEU A 770 -14.47 -16.64 -7.07
CA LEU A 770 -14.08 -15.22 -7.09
C LEU A 770 -13.34 -14.82 -5.81
N GLU A 771 -13.85 -15.19 -4.64
CA GLU A 771 -13.21 -14.92 -3.34
C GLU A 771 -11.83 -15.57 -3.24
N ALA A 772 -11.71 -16.86 -3.58
CA ALA A 772 -10.44 -17.56 -3.58
C ALA A 772 -9.45 -16.95 -4.60
N GLY A 773 -9.94 -16.51 -5.75
CA GLY A 773 -9.13 -15.83 -6.76
C GLY A 773 -8.65 -14.45 -6.31
N VAL A 774 -9.49 -13.68 -5.60
CA VAL A 774 -9.09 -12.41 -4.98
C VAL A 774 -8.03 -12.65 -3.93
N LEU A 775 -8.22 -13.59 -3.00
CA LEU A 775 -7.21 -13.97 -2.02
C LEU A 775 -5.87 -14.34 -2.67
N LYS A 776 -5.90 -15.12 -3.76
CA LYS A 776 -4.71 -15.42 -4.55
C LYS A 776 -4.05 -14.17 -5.13
N ILE A 777 -4.81 -13.21 -5.65
CA ILE A 777 -4.26 -11.96 -6.21
C ILE A 777 -3.59 -11.13 -5.11
N LEU A 778 -4.23 -10.98 -3.95
CA LEU A 778 -3.65 -10.31 -2.77
C LEU A 778 -2.34 -10.97 -2.34
N SER A 779 -2.33 -12.30 -2.29
CA SER A 779 -1.18 -13.07 -1.82
C SER A 779 0.05 -12.92 -2.72
N LYS A 780 -0.11 -12.60 -4.01
CA LYS A 780 1.01 -12.36 -4.96
C LYS A 780 1.93 -11.22 -4.52
N ILE A 781 1.42 -10.24 -3.79
CA ILE A 781 2.23 -9.16 -3.21
C ILE A 781 2.37 -9.29 -1.68
N GLY A 782 1.85 -10.37 -1.09
CA GLY A 782 1.92 -10.62 0.34
C GLY A 782 0.92 -9.81 1.17
N ILE A 783 -0.20 -9.37 0.60
CA ILE A 783 -1.28 -8.71 1.35
C ILE A 783 -2.21 -9.76 1.92
N SER A 784 -2.61 -9.59 3.18
CA SER A 784 -3.48 -10.54 3.88
C SER A 784 -4.96 -10.13 3.85
N LEU A 785 -5.24 -8.84 4.01
CA LEU A 785 -6.61 -8.34 4.20
C LEU A 785 -7.08 -7.49 3.01
N LEU A 786 -8.29 -7.77 2.54
CA LEU A 786 -8.90 -7.02 1.44
C LEU A 786 -9.09 -5.53 1.78
N SER A 787 -9.32 -5.20 3.05
CA SER A 787 -9.40 -3.82 3.53
C SER A 787 -8.12 -3.01 3.28
N SER A 788 -6.94 -3.64 3.28
CA SER A 788 -5.68 -2.97 2.95
C SER A 788 -5.39 -2.94 1.46
N TYR A 789 -5.98 -3.86 0.69
CA TYR A 789 -5.92 -3.86 -0.76
C TYR A 789 -6.84 -2.81 -1.39
N HIS A 790 -7.95 -2.49 -0.70
CA HIS A 790 -8.95 -1.50 -1.09
C HIS A 790 -8.33 -0.10 -1.28
N GLY A 791 -8.38 0.40 -2.52
CA GLY A 791 -7.79 1.69 -2.90
C GLY A 791 -6.26 1.69 -3.01
N ALA A 792 -5.59 0.54 -2.89
CA ALA A 792 -4.12 0.45 -2.95
C ALA A 792 -3.54 0.43 -4.36
N GLN A 793 -4.37 0.22 -5.39
CA GLN A 793 -3.95 0.26 -6.80
C GLN A 793 -2.72 -0.63 -7.09
N ILE A 794 -2.80 -1.91 -6.71
CA ILE A 794 -1.72 -2.91 -6.91
C ILE A 794 -1.66 -3.38 -8.37
N PHE A 795 -1.55 -2.42 -9.27
CA PHE A 795 -1.59 -2.61 -10.71
C PHE A 795 -0.57 -1.69 -11.41
N GLU A 796 -0.19 -2.09 -12.60
CA GLU A 796 0.48 -1.23 -13.58
C GLU A 796 -0.39 -1.17 -14.83
N ALA A 797 -0.64 0.05 -15.32
CA ALA A 797 -1.37 0.26 -16.55
C ALA A 797 -0.41 0.19 -17.76
N ILE A 798 -0.83 -0.49 -18.81
CA ILE A 798 -0.10 -0.57 -20.07
C ILE A 798 -1.05 -0.15 -21.19
N GLY A 799 -0.79 1.00 -21.80
CA GLY A 799 -1.59 1.49 -22.93
C GLY A 799 -2.73 2.44 -22.55
N LEU A 800 -2.70 3.06 -21.36
CA LEU A 800 -3.67 4.11 -20.96
C LEU A 800 -3.01 5.48 -20.97
N GLY A 801 -3.68 6.47 -21.55
CA GLY A 801 -3.24 7.86 -21.61
C GLY A 801 -3.33 8.57 -20.25
N GLU A 802 -2.58 9.66 -20.13
CA GLU A 802 -2.47 10.45 -18.89
C GLU A 802 -3.84 10.97 -18.41
N GLU A 803 -4.74 11.38 -19.30
CA GLU A 803 -6.07 11.89 -18.90
C GLU A 803 -6.91 10.84 -18.15
N LEU A 804 -6.83 9.56 -18.54
CA LEU A 804 -7.52 8.47 -17.86
C LEU A 804 -6.89 8.20 -16.50
N ILE A 805 -5.55 8.21 -16.44
CA ILE A 805 -4.81 8.01 -15.19
C ILE A 805 -5.11 9.12 -14.19
N ASP A 806 -5.04 10.38 -14.61
CA ASP A 806 -5.24 11.54 -13.75
C ASP A 806 -6.70 11.75 -13.34
N THR A 807 -7.65 11.18 -14.09
CA THR A 807 -9.07 11.26 -13.73
C THR A 807 -9.52 10.09 -12.85
N ALA A 808 -9.19 8.86 -13.23
CA ALA A 808 -9.77 7.66 -12.61
C ALA A 808 -8.77 6.79 -11.85
N PHE A 809 -7.47 6.91 -12.07
CA PHE A 809 -6.47 5.95 -11.58
C PHE A 809 -5.23 6.64 -10.98
N VAL A 810 -5.44 7.78 -10.33
CA VAL A 810 -4.38 8.72 -9.91
C VAL A 810 -3.27 8.00 -9.14
N GLY A 811 -2.03 8.15 -9.62
CA GLY A 811 -0.85 7.52 -9.03
C GLY A 811 -0.55 6.11 -9.52
N THR A 812 -1.33 5.57 -10.46
CA THR A 812 -1.02 4.29 -11.13
C THR A 812 0.04 4.53 -12.22
N PRO A 813 1.14 3.76 -12.25
CA PRO A 813 2.12 3.86 -13.33
C PRO A 813 1.50 3.50 -14.69
N SER A 814 1.68 4.39 -15.69
CA SER A 814 1.37 4.12 -17.10
C SER A 814 2.48 4.67 -17.99
N ARG A 815 3.55 3.87 -18.18
CA ARG A 815 4.83 4.39 -18.70
C ARG A 815 4.84 4.68 -20.20
N ILE A 816 3.92 4.09 -20.96
CA ILE A 816 3.90 4.16 -22.42
C ILE A 816 2.84 5.17 -22.92
N GLY A 817 1.89 5.57 -22.06
CA GLY A 817 0.68 6.26 -22.51
C GLY A 817 -0.21 5.37 -23.38
N GLY A 818 -1.30 5.91 -23.92
CA GLY A 818 -2.19 5.19 -24.83
C GLY A 818 -3.59 5.78 -24.88
N LEU A 819 -4.61 4.95 -24.66
CA LEU A 819 -6.03 5.28 -24.86
C LEU A 819 -6.46 6.56 -24.14
N THR A 820 -7.29 7.33 -24.82
CA THR A 820 -8.08 8.46 -24.30
C THR A 820 -9.49 8.02 -23.95
N PHE A 821 -10.30 8.88 -23.31
CA PHE A 821 -11.73 8.67 -23.13
C PHE A 821 -12.45 8.43 -24.45
N SER A 822 -12.04 9.12 -25.52
CA SER A 822 -12.64 8.93 -26.85
C SER A 822 -12.39 7.53 -27.39
N ASP A 823 -11.17 7.00 -27.22
CA ASP A 823 -10.83 5.63 -27.65
C ASP A 823 -11.63 4.58 -26.89
N VAL A 824 -11.78 4.75 -25.56
CA VAL A 824 -12.59 3.85 -24.73
C VAL A 824 -14.07 3.92 -25.13
N ALA A 825 -14.59 5.12 -25.43
CA ALA A 825 -15.96 5.29 -25.89
C ALA A 825 -16.21 4.58 -27.24
N GLU A 826 -15.21 4.55 -28.12
CA GLU A 826 -15.28 3.81 -29.39
C GLU A 826 -15.35 2.29 -29.17
N GLU A 827 -14.60 1.74 -28.21
CA GLU A 827 -14.69 0.30 -27.87
C GLU A 827 -16.07 -0.06 -27.32
N VAL A 828 -16.62 0.77 -26.43
CA VAL A 828 -17.99 0.63 -25.90
C VAL A 828 -19.01 0.67 -27.04
N ALA A 829 -18.90 1.64 -27.95
CA ALA A 829 -19.77 1.76 -29.10
C ALA A 829 -19.67 0.53 -30.05
N GLN A 830 -18.48 -0.07 -30.16
CA GLN A 830 -18.29 -1.28 -30.96
C GLN A 830 -19.04 -2.48 -30.37
N TRP A 831 -19.00 -2.68 -29.05
CA TRP A 831 -19.79 -3.74 -28.41
C TRP A 831 -21.29 -3.49 -28.54
N LYS A 832 -21.74 -2.25 -28.34
CA LYS A 832 -23.13 -1.85 -28.56
C LYS A 832 -23.60 -2.17 -29.98
N SER A 833 -22.82 -1.77 -30.99
CA SER A 833 -23.13 -2.07 -32.39
C SER A 833 -23.18 -3.59 -32.66
N ASN A 834 -22.29 -4.38 -32.06
CA ASN A 834 -22.33 -5.84 -32.19
C ASN A 834 -23.58 -6.44 -31.53
N ALA A 835 -23.98 -5.92 -30.37
CA ALA A 835 -25.17 -6.36 -29.65
C ALA A 835 -26.44 -6.12 -30.47
N ASP A 836 -26.57 -4.97 -31.13
CA ASP A 836 -27.74 -4.63 -31.96
C ASP A 836 -27.88 -5.55 -33.20
N LEU A 837 -26.80 -6.21 -33.60
CA LEU A 837 -26.77 -7.18 -34.70
C LEU A 837 -27.08 -8.62 -34.25
N ILE A 838 -27.24 -8.85 -32.95
CA ILE A 838 -27.60 -10.17 -32.42
C ILE A 838 -29.06 -10.47 -32.70
N VAL A 839 -29.25 -11.55 -33.46
CA VAL A 839 -30.54 -12.17 -33.72
C VAL A 839 -30.68 -13.39 -32.82
N GLU A 840 -31.90 -13.70 -32.42
CA GLU A 840 -32.24 -14.85 -31.57
C GLU A 840 -31.56 -16.15 -32.08
N GLY A 841 -30.87 -16.86 -31.18
CA GLY A 841 -30.19 -18.13 -31.48
C GLY A 841 -28.72 -18.03 -31.95
N LYS A 842 -28.15 -16.83 -32.15
CA LYS A 842 -26.69 -16.69 -32.37
C LYS A 842 -25.91 -16.86 -31.05
N PRO A 843 -24.76 -17.56 -31.05
CA PRO A 843 -23.88 -17.61 -29.88
C PRO A 843 -23.15 -16.28 -29.67
N LEU A 844 -22.57 -16.10 -28.48
CA LEU A 844 -21.63 -15.01 -28.20
C LEU A 844 -20.46 -14.99 -29.20
N ILE A 845 -19.91 -13.80 -29.41
CA ILE A 845 -18.71 -13.64 -30.23
C ILE A 845 -17.56 -14.37 -29.56
N ASN A 846 -16.87 -15.21 -30.34
CA ASN A 846 -15.58 -15.76 -29.94
C ASN A 846 -14.49 -14.86 -30.51
N TYR A 847 -13.69 -14.25 -29.64
CA TYR A 847 -12.55 -13.44 -30.05
C TYR A 847 -11.27 -14.25 -30.20
N GLY A 848 -11.20 -15.45 -29.61
CA GLY A 848 -10.01 -16.29 -29.63
C GLY A 848 -8.88 -15.73 -28.79
N PHE A 849 -9.18 -15.13 -27.62
CA PHE A 849 -8.18 -14.57 -26.72
C PHE A 849 -7.40 -15.66 -25.98
N VAL A 850 -8.02 -16.80 -25.67
CA VAL A 850 -7.36 -17.87 -24.89
C VAL A 850 -6.77 -18.95 -25.79
N LYS A 851 -7.46 -19.28 -26.89
CA LYS A 851 -7.03 -20.31 -27.84
C LYS A 851 -6.95 -19.77 -29.25
N TYR A 852 -5.94 -20.21 -29.98
CA TYR A 852 -5.85 -19.95 -31.40
C TYR A 852 -7.04 -20.54 -32.17
N TYR A 853 -7.71 -19.67 -32.93
CA TYR A 853 -8.65 -20.05 -33.98
C TYR A 853 -8.28 -19.35 -35.29
N GLN A 854 -8.59 -20.00 -36.41
CA GLN A 854 -8.30 -19.44 -37.72
C GLN A 854 -9.13 -18.15 -37.94
N LYS A 855 -8.44 -17.01 -38.15
CA LYS A 855 -9.02 -15.67 -38.40
C LYS A 855 -9.59 -14.92 -37.18
N LEU A 856 -9.36 -15.40 -35.96
CA LEU A 856 -9.71 -14.68 -34.74
C LEU A 856 -8.50 -13.86 -34.24
N GLU A 857 -8.33 -13.63 -32.93
CA GLU A 857 -7.15 -12.95 -32.38
C GLU A 857 -5.85 -13.59 -32.89
N HIS A 858 -4.83 -12.75 -33.05
CA HIS A 858 -3.53 -13.26 -33.45
C HIS A 858 -2.85 -13.96 -32.27
N HIS A 859 -2.28 -15.14 -32.53
CA HIS A 859 -1.40 -15.85 -31.59
C HIS A 859 -0.04 -16.04 -32.23
N GLN A 860 1.01 -15.62 -31.52
CA GLN A 860 2.40 -15.81 -31.95
C GLN A 860 2.67 -17.31 -32.18
N TRP A 861 2.19 -18.18 -31.29
CA TRP A 861 2.27 -19.63 -31.41
C TRP A 861 0.96 -20.20 -31.95
N ASN A 862 1.00 -20.67 -33.19
CA ASN A 862 -0.15 -21.31 -33.82
C ASN A 862 0.25 -22.62 -34.53
N PRO A 863 -0.67 -23.61 -34.64
CA PRO A 863 -0.34 -24.91 -35.23
C PRO A 863 0.22 -24.86 -36.66
N PRO A 864 -0.18 -23.93 -37.55
CA PRO A 864 0.50 -23.75 -38.83
C PRO A 864 1.97 -23.35 -38.69
N MET A 865 2.28 -22.34 -37.87
CA MET A 865 3.65 -21.87 -37.64
C MET A 865 4.51 -22.93 -36.95
N SER A 866 3.98 -23.58 -35.90
CA SER A 866 4.71 -24.65 -35.20
C SER A 866 4.99 -25.89 -36.05
N ARG A 867 4.23 -26.12 -37.12
CA ARG A 867 4.51 -27.19 -38.09
C ARG A 867 5.56 -26.79 -39.13
N LEU A 868 5.77 -25.49 -39.31
CA LEU A 868 6.76 -24.95 -40.26
C LEU A 868 8.16 -24.88 -39.63
N LEU A 869 8.23 -24.51 -38.35
CA LEU A 869 9.45 -24.56 -37.53
C LEU A 869 9.89 -26.00 -37.32
#